data_AF-A0A2S0VY65-F1
#
_entry.id   AF-A0A2S0VY65-F1
#
_cell.length_a   1.000
_cell.length_b   1.000
_cell.length_c   1.000
_cell.angle_alpha   90.00
_cell.angle_beta   90.00
_cell.angle_gamma   90.00
#
_symmetry.space_group_name_H-M   'P 1'
#
loop_
_entity.id
_entity.type
_entity.pdbx_description
1 polymer ?
#
loop_
_entity_poly.entity_id
_entity_poly.type
_entity_poly.pdbx_seq_one_letter_code
_entity_poly.pdbx_strand_id
1 'polypeptide(L)'
;MGVDMLTKLLRIILRFHFLLIIGSCPLLASQPLNVDWRFQLGDNPAFALANFDDSQWRQLSIPHDWSIEDIPGTTSPFSAQSQDKYDTGYSVGGVGWYRKHLPPLNAEQQYFVHFDGVYMQPQVFVNGQLAYQQTYGYTGFSVDITPYIVANKNNVLAVRVHNPEKNSRWYSGSGIYRQVTLSQHGHVYFVPNTATVVTQQADSHRATLHIANELAWSRQAEAHFRHNNDLAKSISLKSQIYIGERLIASEQRNIALDKAKTTQLTKTVQIDKPQRWQPSDPHLYQLKQTLYLGKKPVDSLTTTFGIRTLDFNSQTGFLLNKQPMLLKGMNIHHDNYLLGAAAHPVAEERKVKRILAAGYNAVRSAHNPPSSAFLDAADRHGLLVINEVFDSWNEKKWDHVNGYAAVFQQEWQHDLKRFVQRDRNHPSVIMWSLGNEIPEQWNELGRDTAAKLIAYAKRFDTSRPFTIGANISGDAGKMLLPQFDVVGYNYQPHNYQHDFAKGYSQIMYGSETYPNQAYEYWQFVKDKPFVIGDFVWTGWDYLGEASIGWTGYAPEWQGLADYPWTLAYCGDIDALGNKRPAAYYRDVLWQTGQHSISMFVESPTLSLQPEPKADWYLNWTYADIHPNWTWPGFEGKKLNVSVFTQHPYVELVLNNQVIASKYLTEHDQLTAKFAVTYQPGQLVAKGYDKDKKLQATWTLTSSEKPQQIAISPEPKALKADGYDISYVPIQLLDQSGNPVYFWQYDQTLTVSVTGGAKLLALGNADPRSNESFKQNKRRTFRGKLLAVIQSNQSSSAVNIRVTGQGLKPATLSYYPITE
;
A
#
# COMPACT_ATOMS: atom_id res chain seq x y z
N MET A 1 -30.90 28.41 68.08
CA MET A 1 -29.60 28.04 67.49
C MET A 1 -29.62 26.53 67.37
N GLY A 2 -29.58 25.86 66.24
CA GLY A 2 -29.31 26.16 64.84
C GLY A 2 -29.12 24.75 64.22
N VAL A 3 -29.51 24.55 62.96
CA VAL A 3 -29.47 23.25 62.26
C VAL A 3 -30.61 22.28 62.63
N ASP A 4 -31.82 22.47 62.07
CA ASP A 4 -32.66 21.32 61.64
C ASP A 4 -33.84 21.71 60.73
N MET A 5 -33.61 22.58 59.74
CA MET A 5 -34.65 22.94 58.75
C MET A 5 -34.09 23.15 57.33
N LEU A 6 -33.03 22.43 56.97
CA LEU A 6 -32.54 22.36 55.58
C LEU A 6 -32.50 20.93 55.01
N THR A 7 -32.83 19.91 55.82
CA THR A 7 -32.69 18.49 55.47
C THR A 7 -34.02 17.81 55.08
N LYS A 8 -35.15 18.53 55.12
CA LYS A 8 -36.48 17.98 54.76
C LYS A 8 -37.09 18.53 53.46
N LEU A 9 -36.50 19.55 52.82
CA LEU A 9 -36.92 19.98 51.48
C LEU A 9 -36.12 19.33 50.33
N LEU A 10 -35.00 18.65 50.62
CA LEU A 10 -34.17 17.97 49.61
C LEU A 10 -34.55 16.51 49.31
N ARG A 11 -35.65 15.99 49.89
CA ARG A 11 -36.10 14.60 49.70
C ARG A 11 -37.41 14.43 48.92
N ILE A 12 -37.95 15.50 48.32
CA ILE A 12 -39.16 15.47 47.46
C ILE A 12 -38.87 16.03 46.04
N ILE A 13 -37.61 15.98 45.57
CA ILE A 13 -37.24 16.17 44.15
C ILE A 13 -36.35 15.01 43.70
N LEU A 14 -36.69 13.79 44.13
CA LEU A 14 -35.92 12.58 43.83
C LEU A 14 -36.87 11.39 43.67
N ARG A 15 -37.90 11.56 42.84
CA ARG A 15 -38.81 10.51 42.33
C ARG A 15 -39.69 11.13 41.25
N PHE A 16 -39.10 11.35 40.07
CA PHE A 16 -39.72 11.48 38.73
C PHE A 16 -38.67 12.13 37.82
N HIS A 17 -37.58 11.41 37.59
CA HIS A 17 -36.80 11.53 36.36
C HIS A 17 -36.79 10.14 35.74
N PHE A 18 -37.96 9.75 35.22
CA PHE A 18 -37.98 8.89 34.05
C PHE A 18 -37.35 9.76 32.95
N LEU A 19 -36.02 9.76 32.87
CA LEU A 19 -35.40 10.05 31.58
C LEU A 19 -35.94 8.95 30.68
N LEU A 20 -36.89 9.33 29.82
CA LEU A 20 -36.92 8.79 28.48
C LEU A 20 -35.49 8.92 27.95
N ILE A 21 -34.69 7.87 28.15
CA ILE A 21 -33.69 7.50 27.19
C ILE A 21 -34.53 7.17 25.96
N ILE A 22 -34.86 8.21 25.19
CA ILE A 22 -35.06 8.05 23.76
C ILE A 22 -33.74 7.43 23.35
N GLY A 23 -33.73 6.11 23.21
CA GLY A 23 -32.63 5.40 22.60
C GLY A 23 -32.44 6.09 21.27
N SER A 24 -31.43 6.95 21.20
CA SER A 24 -30.82 7.36 19.96
C SER A 24 -30.41 6.05 19.33
N CYS A 25 -31.23 5.54 18.42
CA CYS A 25 -30.86 4.45 17.53
C CYS A 25 -29.50 4.88 16.97
N PRO A 26 -28.39 4.20 17.32
CA PRO A 26 -27.08 4.61 16.82
C PRO A 26 -27.23 4.70 15.32
N LEU A 27 -26.87 5.86 14.75
CA LEU A 27 -26.90 6.06 13.32
C LEU A 27 -26.18 4.86 12.68
N LEU A 28 -26.90 4.18 11.78
CA LEU A 28 -26.50 2.93 11.17
C LEU A 28 -25.12 3.13 10.50
N ALA A 29 -24.09 2.59 11.11
CA ALA A 29 -22.70 2.75 10.69
C ALA A 29 -22.14 1.39 10.27
N SER A 30 -21.27 1.40 9.25
CA SER A 30 -20.52 0.22 8.85
C SER A 30 -19.62 -0.25 9.99
N GLN A 31 -19.69 -1.53 10.33
CA GLN A 31 -18.93 -2.15 11.41
C GLN A 31 -17.80 -3.01 10.85
N PRO A 32 -16.56 -2.90 11.39
CA PRO A 32 -15.49 -3.81 11.03
C PRO A 32 -15.86 -5.27 11.36
N LEU A 33 -15.67 -6.16 10.40
CA LEU A 33 -15.79 -7.62 10.57
C LEU A 33 -14.39 -8.26 10.48
N ASN A 34 -13.39 -7.74 11.19
CA ASN A 34 -12.00 -8.16 11.00
C ASN A 34 -11.49 -9.17 12.04
N VAL A 35 -12.16 -9.32 13.18
CA VAL A 35 -11.76 -10.25 14.26
C VAL A 35 -12.66 -11.49 14.27
N ASP A 36 -12.31 -12.53 15.03
CA ASP A 36 -13.10 -13.76 15.25
C ASP A 36 -13.56 -14.47 13.96
N TRP A 37 -12.67 -14.60 13.00
CA TRP A 37 -12.84 -15.50 11.85
C TRP A 37 -12.31 -16.89 12.18
N ARG A 38 -12.88 -17.89 11.52
CA ARG A 38 -12.38 -19.26 11.51
C ARG A 38 -11.82 -19.58 10.13
N PHE A 39 -10.67 -20.24 10.07
CA PHE A 39 -10.00 -20.59 8.83
C PHE A 39 -9.61 -22.06 8.80
N GLN A 40 -9.74 -22.66 7.62
CA GLN A 40 -9.32 -24.01 7.30
C GLN A 40 -8.74 -24.04 5.87
N LEU A 41 -7.54 -24.58 5.73
CA LEU A 41 -6.95 -24.89 4.42
C LEU A 41 -7.49 -26.24 3.93
N GLY A 42 -7.74 -26.35 2.62
CA GLY A 42 -8.36 -27.49 1.97
C GLY A 42 -9.78 -27.20 1.49
N ASP A 43 -10.32 -28.08 0.64
CA ASP A 43 -11.62 -27.86 0.01
C ASP A 43 -12.62 -28.96 0.38
N ASN A 44 -13.72 -28.57 1.04
CA ASN A 44 -14.83 -29.46 1.32
C ASN A 44 -16.15 -28.68 1.18
N PRO A 45 -17.06 -29.08 0.28
CA PRO A 45 -18.34 -28.41 0.10
C PRO A 45 -19.20 -28.32 1.37
N ALA A 46 -19.02 -29.24 2.33
CA ALA A 46 -19.71 -29.20 3.62
C ALA A 46 -19.39 -27.92 4.41
N PHE A 47 -18.26 -27.27 4.14
CA PHE A 47 -17.84 -26.03 4.80
C PHE A 47 -18.74 -24.84 4.48
N ALA A 48 -19.57 -24.90 3.44
CA ALA A 48 -20.61 -23.90 3.17
C ALA A 48 -21.82 -24.04 4.09
N LEU A 49 -22.12 -25.23 4.61
CA LEU A 49 -23.38 -25.54 5.29
C LEU A 49 -23.56 -24.68 6.55
N ALA A 50 -24.80 -24.22 6.78
CA ALA A 50 -25.16 -23.40 7.93
C ALA A 50 -24.86 -24.09 9.27
N ASN A 51 -25.09 -25.40 9.34
CA ASN A 51 -24.96 -26.22 10.55
C ASN A 51 -23.62 -26.99 10.64
N PHE A 52 -22.65 -26.71 9.77
CA PHE A 52 -21.33 -27.31 9.86
C PHE A 52 -20.63 -26.89 11.16
N ASP A 53 -20.07 -27.85 11.89
CA ASP A 53 -19.30 -27.61 13.10
C ASP A 53 -17.86 -27.22 12.74
N ASP A 54 -17.58 -25.92 12.84
CA ASP A 54 -16.25 -25.33 12.64
C ASP A 54 -15.53 -25.06 13.98
N SER A 55 -15.94 -25.68 15.10
CA SER A 55 -15.32 -25.46 16.42
C SER A 55 -13.83 -25.80 16.49
N GLN A 56 -13.38 -26.72 15.63
CA GLN A 56 -11.98 -27.12 15.54
C GLN A 56 -11.15 -26.28 14.55
N TRP A 57 -11.78 -25.33 13.84
CA TRP A 57 -11.05 -24.47 12.90
C TRP A 57 -10.19 -23.45 13.64
N ARG A 58 -9.09 -23.06 13.02
CA ARG A 58 -8.19 -22.05 13.56
C ARG A 58 -8.91 -20.70 13.62
N GLN A 59 -8.89 -20.07 14.79
CA GLN A 59 -9.39 -18.70 14.95
C GLN A 59 -8.30 -17.69 14.59
N LEU A 60 -8.68 -16.62 13.88
CA LEU A 60 -7.78 -15.56 13.47
C LEU A 60 -8.51 -14.22 13.25
N SER A 61 -7.72 -13.17 13.14
CA SER A 61 -8.15 -11.86 12.64
C SER A 61 -7.68 -11.72 11.19
N ILE A 62 -8.53 -11.15 10.33
CA ILE A 62 -8.15 -10.70 8.99
C ILE A 62 -7.72 -9.22 9.07
N PRO A 63 -6.96 -8.66 8.10
CA PRO A 63 -6.53 -9.27 6.85
C PRO A 63 -5.64 -10.50 7.09
N HIS A 64 -5.86 -11.56 6.30
CA HIS A 64 -5.15 -12.83 6.40
C HIS A 64 -4.69 -13.29 5.03
N ASP A 65 -3.42 -13.69 4.97
CA ASP A 65 -2.80 -14.34 3.84
C ASP A 65 -2.23 -15.68 4.31
N TRP A 66 -2.75 -16.79 3.78
CA TRP A 66 -2.27 -18.13 4.16
C TRP A 66 -1.01 -18.54 3.39
N SER A 67 -0.69 -17.92 2.26
CA SER A 67 0.49 -18.27 1.44
C SER A 67 1.80 -17.82 2.08
N ILE A 68 1.75 -16.91 3.05
CA ILE A 68 2.92 -16.48 3.83
C ILE A 68 3.13 -17.32 5.11
N GLU A 69 2.22 -18.25 5.38
CA GLU A 69 2.34 -19.20 6.48
C GLU A 69 3.14 -20.43 6.05
N ASP A 70 3.66 -21.18 7.02
CA ASP A 70 4.38 -22.41 6.71
C ASP A 70 3.47 -23.39 5.96
N ILE A 71 3.95 -23.90 4.82
CA ILE A 71 3.27 -24.95 4.08
C ILE A 71 3.05 -26.13 5.03
N PRO A 72 1.83 -26.70 5.13
CA PRO A 72 1.54 -27.77 6.08
C PRO A 72 2.57 -28.90 6.03
N GLY A 73 3.14 -29.22 7.20
CA GLY A 73 4.18 -30.24 7.32
C GLY A 73 5.62 -29.75 7.06
N THR A 74 5.82 -28.47 6.80
CA THR A 74 7.14 -27.85 6.59
C THR A 74 7.40 -26.70 7.58
N THR A 75 8.55 -26.03 7.46
CA THR A 75 8.91 -24.83 8.23
C THR A 75 9.24 -23.65 7.32
N SER A 76 8.56 -23.58 6.17
CA SER A 76 8.76 -22.55 5.14
C SER A 76 7.44 -22.24 4.45
N PRO A 77 7.15 -20.98 4.08
CA PRO A 77 6.06 -20.66 3.16
C PRO A 77 6.41 -20.95 1.70
N PHE A 78 7.65 -21.36 1.42
CA PHE A 78 8.18 -21.49 0.07
C PHE A 78 8.59 -22.93 -0.26
N SER A 79 8.33 -23.35 -1.48
CA SER A 79 8.63 -24.69 -1.98
C SER A 79 9.33 -24.65 -3.33
N ALA A 80 10.45 -25.36 -3.45
CA ALA A 80 11.10 -25.60 -4.75
C ALA A 80 10.20 -26.31 -5.76
N GLN A 81 9.10 -26.94 -5.30
CA GLN A 81 8.10 -27.60 -6.13
C GLN A 81 6.91 -26.71 -6.52
N SER A 82 6.89 -25.44 -6.12
CA SER A 82 5.87 -24.49 -6.58
C SER A 82 5.91 -24.40 -8.10
N GLN A 83 4.75 -24.52 -8.75
CA GLN A 83 4.66 -24.40 -10.22
C GLN A 83 4.90 -22.97 -10.70
N ASP A 84 4.71 -21.98 -9.83
CA ASP A 84 4.90 -20.56 -10.12
C ASP A 84 6.37 -20.14 -10.01
N LYS A 85 7.20 -20.94 -9.32
CA LYS A 85 8.64 -20.71 -9.18
C LYS A 85 8.98 -19.26 -8.80
N TYR A 86 9.90 -18.62 -9.52
CA TYR A 86 10.38 -17.27 -9.23
C TYR A 86 9.28 -16.20 -9.35
N ASP A 87 8.23 -16.41 -10.15
CA ASP A 87 7.17 -15.41 -10.35
C ASP A 87 6.51 -15.06 -9.01
N THR A 88 6.04 -16.04 -8.25
CA THR A 88 5.41 -15.80 -6.94
C THR A 88 6.35 -16.04 -5.76
N GLY A 89 7.67 -16.07 -6.03
CA GLY A 89 8.70 -16.24 -5.00
C GLY A 89 8.67 -17.62 -4.37
N TYR A 90 8.27 -18.64 -5.13
CA TYR A 90 8.12 -20.04 -4.73
C TYR A 90 7.04 -20.29 -3.67
N SER A 91 6.10 -19.36 -3.51
CA SER A 91 4.94 -19.53 -2.63
C SER A 91 3.92 -20.51 -3.24
N VAL A 92 2.96 -20.95 -2.43
CA VAL A 92 1.87 -21.83 -2.86
C VAL A 92 0.50 -21.27 -2.47
N GLY A 93 -0.47 -21.44 -3.37
CA GLY A 93 -1.86 -20.99 -3.19
C GLY A 93 -2.78 -22.12 -2.72
N GLY A 94 -3.66 -22.56 -3.61
CA GLY A 94 -4.62 -23.64 -3.36
C GLY A 94 -6.00 -23.12 -2.93
N VAL A 95 -6.76 -23.97 -2.22
CA VAL A 95 -8.10 -23.64 -1.73
C VAL A 95 -8.10 -23.51 -0.22
N GLY A 96 -8.67 -22.41 0.27
CA GLY A 96 -8.90 -22.16 1.68
C GLY A 96 -10.32 -21.65 1.94
N TRP A 97 -10.82 -21.90 3.14
CA TRP A 97 -12.14 -21.48 3.57
C TRP A 97 -12.07 -20.63 4.82
N TYR A 98 -12.92 -19.60 4.85
CA TYR A 98 -13.16 -18.76 6.01
C TYR A 98 -14.61 -18.90 6.46
N ARG A 99 -14.86 -18.87 7.76
CA ARG A 99 -16.21 -18.82 8.35
C ARG A 99 -16.30 -17.71 9.40
N LYS A 100 -17.42 -16.99 9.37
CA LYS A 100 -17.76 -15.93 10.32
C LYS A 100 -19.18 -16.15 10.82
N HIS A 101 -19.31 -16.22 12.15
CA HIS A 101 -20.60 -16.24 12.82
C HIS A 101 -21.05 -14.80 13.04
N LEU A 102 -22.22 -14.48 12.51
CA LEU A 102 -22.87 -13.17 12.64
C LEU A 102 -23.98 -13.26 13.70
N PRO A 103 -24.14 -12.21 14.53
CA PRO A 103 -25.20 -12.17 15.53
C PRO A 103 -26.59 -12.12 14.86
N PRO A 104 -27.69 -12.19 15.65
CA PRO A 104 -29.03 -12.01 15.12
C PRO A 104 -29.21 -10.70 14.35
N LEU A 105 -29.70 -10.81 13.11
CA LEU A 105 -29.95 -9.68 12.20
C LEU A 105 -31.47 -9.51 11.98
N ASN A 106 -31.92 -8.25 11.85
CA ASN A 106 -33.33 -7.91 11.69
C ASN A 106 -33.76 -7.95 10.20
N ALA A 107 -34.82 -8.69 9.87
CA ALA A 107 -35.36 -8.78 8.51
C ALA A 107 -35.86 -7.45 7.90
N GLU A 108 -36.13 -6.43 8.73
CA GLU A 108 -36.60 -5.11 8.27
C GLU A 108 -35.48 -4.20 7.75
N GLN A 109 -34.22 -4.62 7.87
CA GLN A 109 -33.04 -3.85 7.46
C GLN A 109 -32.42 -4.45 6.20
N GLN A 110 -31.55 -3.69 5.54
CA GLN A 110 -30.67 -4.17 4.48
C GLN A 110 -29.26 -4.35 5.03
N TYR A 111 -28.58 -5.43 4.65
CA TYR A 111 -27.23 -5.72 5.10
C TYR A 111 -26.32 -6.01 3.92
N PHE A 112 -25.17 -5.33 3.89
CA PHE A 112 -24.11 -5.63 2.93
C PHE A 112 -22.83 -6.01 3.64
N VAL A 113 -22.18 -7.06 3.15
CA VAL A 113 -20.80 -7.35 3.51
C VAL A 113 -19.89 -6.80 2.43
N HIS A 114 -18.98 -5.91 2.80
CA HIS A 114 -18.03 -5.28 1.89
C HIS A 114 -16.65 -5.90 2.08
N PHE A 115 -16.09 -6.45 1.00
CA PHE A 115 -14.72 -6.96 0.94
C PHE A 115 -13.88 -5.95 0.15
N ASP A 116 -12.78 -5.45 0.73
CA ASP A 116 -11.88 -4.53 0.00
C ASP A 116 -10.93 -5.28 -0.97
N GLY A 117 -10.84 -6.60 -0.85
CA GLY A 117 -10.16 -7.50 -1.79
C GLY A 117 -9.97 -8.91 -1.21
N VAL A 118 -10.06 -9.91 -2.08
CA VAL A 118 -9.88 -11.33 -1.74
C VAL A 118 -9.16 -12.01 -2.89
N TYR A 119 -7.96 -12.54 -2.64
CA TYR A 119 -7.13 -13.15 -3.68
C TYR A 119 -7.19 -14.68 -3.62
N MET A 120 -7.70 -15.39 -4.64
CA MET A 120 -8.61 -14.90 -5.67
C MET A 120 -9.77 -15.89 -5.86
N GLN A 121 -10.60 -15.68 -6.87
CA GLN A 121 -11.79 -16.50 -7.14
C GLN A 121 -12.70 -16.74 -5.91
N PRO A 122 -13.06 -15.70 -5.12
CA PRO A 122 -13.89 -15.89 -3.94
C PRO A 122 -15.31 -16.34 -4.31
N GLN A 123 -15.84 -17.28 -3.53
CA GLN A 123 -17.26 -17.64 -3.49
C GLN A 123 -17.79 -17.40 -2.08
N VAL A 124 -18.82 -16.57 -1.96
CA VAL A 124 -19.41 -16.16 -0.69
C VAL A 124 -20.74 -16.86 -0.48
N PHE A 125 -20.86 -17.58 0.62
CA PHE A 125 -22.06 -18.29 1.04
C PHE A 125 -22.63 -17.67 2.31
N VAL A 126 -23.96 -17.57 2.37
CA VAL A 126 -24.69 -17.15 3.57
C VAL A 126 -25.68 -18.24 3.92
N ASN A 127 -25.55 -18.81 5.12
CA ASN A 127 -26.38 -19.93 5.59
C ASN A 127 -26.49 -21.09 4.58
N GLY A 128 -25.38 -21.45 3.93
CA GLY A 128 -25.34 -22.54 2.95
C GLY A 128 -25.72 -22.17 1.52
N GLN A 129 -26.17 -20.95 1.26
CA GLN A 129 -26.57 -20.50 -0.08
C GLN A 129 -25.48 -19.62 -0.69
N LEU A 130 -25.10 -19.90 -1.95
CA LEU A 130 -24.15 -19.06 -2.70
C LEU A 130 -24.79 -17.69 -2.96
N ALA A 131 -24.22 -16.65 -2.36
CA ALA A 131 -24.70 -15.28 -2.46
C ALA A 131 -23.96 -14.47 -3.53
N TYR A 132 -22.67 -14.76 -3.74
CA TYR A 132 -21.82 -14.01 -4.68
C TYR A 132 -20.56 -14.78 -5.08
N GLN A 133 -20.01 -14.47 -6.26
CA GLN A 133 -18.69 -14.90 -6.69
C GLN A 133 -18.05 -13.88 -7.66
N GLN A 134 -16.72 -13.84 -7.73
CA GLN A 134 -15.95 -13.11 -8.75
C GLN A 134 -14.61 -13.79 -9.01
N THR A 135 -13.87 -13.41 -10.06
CA THR A 135 -12.54 -13.95 -10.32
C THR A 135 -11.44 -13.01 -9.81
N TYR A 136 -11.51 -11.72 -10.13
CA TYR A 136 -10.39 -10.81 -9.89
C TYR A 136 -10.06 -10.64 -8.40
N GLY A 137 -8.76 -10.67 -8.08
CA GLY A 137 -8.27 -10.67 -6.70
C GLY A 137 -8.13 -9.29 -6.08
N TYR A 138 -7.99 -8.24 -6.91
CA TYR A 138 -7.55 -6.91 -6.44
C TYR A 138 -8.66 -5.86 -6.35
N THR A 139 -9.83 -6.11 -6.92
CA THR A 139 -11.01 -5.23 -6.79
C THR A 139 -11.91 -5.70 -5.65
N GLY A 140 -12.26 -4.75 -4.78
CA GLY A 140 -13.26 -4.98 -3.74
C GLY A 140 -14.67 -5.15 -4.30
N PHE A 141 -15.56 -5.77 -3.52
CA PHE A 141 -16.95 -6.02 -3.88
C PHE A 141 -17.86 -5.96 -2.65
N SER A 142 -19.16 -5.84 -2.89
CA SER A 142 -20.19 -5.78 -1.85
C SER A 142 -21.26 -6.83 -2.12
N VAL A 143 -21.62 -7.59 -1.09
CA VAL A 143 -22.62 -8.67 -1.18
C VAL A 143 -23.84 -8.27 -0.37
N ASP A 144 -25.01 -8.17 -1.01
CA ASP A 144 -26.30 -8.07 -0.31
C ASP A 144 -26.60 -9.42 0.33
N ILE A 145 -26.45 -9.52 1.64
CA ILE A 145 -26.69 -10.76 2.38
C ILE A 145 -28.14 -10.90 2.83
N THR A 146 -28.93 -9.82 2.73
CA THR A 146 -30.30 -9.75 3.25
C THR A 146 -31.21 -10.87 2.76
N PRO A 147 -31.20 -11.28 1.48
CA PRO A 147 -32.06 -12.37 1.00
C PRO A 147 -31.76 -13.73 1.63
N TYR A 148 -30.59 -13.90 2.24
CA TYR A 148 -30.06 -15.18 2.71
C TYR A 148 -30.02 -15.31 4.23
N ILE A 149 -30.30 -14.22 4.98
CA ILE A 149 -30.29 -14.25 6.44
C ILE A 149 -31.49 -15.03 6.99
N VAL A 150 -31.29 -15.70 8.12
CA VAL A 150 -32.37 -16.19 8.97
C VAL A 150 -32.65 -15.14 10.03
N ALA A 151 -33.79 -14.47 9.88
CA ALA A 151 -34.21 -13.35 10.72
C ALA A 151 -34.18 -13.70 12.22
N ASN A 152 -33.63 -12.78 13.02
CA ASN A 152 -33.58 -12.89 14.49
C ASN A 152 -32.90 -14.17 15.01
N LYS A 153 -32.05 -14.80 14.20
CA LYS A 153 -31.20 -15.94 14.56
C LYS A 153 -29.75 -15.66 14.17
N ASN A 154 -28.80 -16.40 14.74
CA ASN A 154 -27.42 -16.36 14.30
C ASN A 154 -27.31 -16.75 12.83
N ASN A 155 -26.42 -16.09 12.11
CA ASN A 155 -26.17 -16.33 10.70
C ASN A 155 -24.72 -16.76 10.50
N VAL A 156 -24.46 -17.50 9.44
CA VAL A 156 -23.09 -17.91 9.08
C VAL A 156 -22.76 -17.37 7.69
N LEU A 157 -21.63 -16.68 7.62
CA LEU A 157 -20.95 -16.33 6.39
C LEU A 157 -19.80 -17.32 6.18
N ALA A 158 -19.74 -17.97 5.02
CA ALA A 158 -18.61 -18.80 4.61
C ALA A 158 -18.02 -18.27 3.30
N VAL A 159 -16.70 -18.23 3.19
CA VAL A 159 -16.00 -17.73 2.00
C VAL A 159 -15.00 -18.79 1.57
N ARG A 160 -15.25 -19.40 0.41
CA ARG A 160 -14.27 -20.25 -0.28
C ARG A 160 -13.39 -19.35 -1.14
N VAL A 161 -12.08 -19.54 -1.07
CA VAL A 161 -11.11 -18.80 -1.88
C VAL A 161 -10.24 -19.81 -2.61
N HIS A 162 -10.04 -19.61 -3.91
CA HIS A 162 -9.23 -20.49 -4.73
C HIS A 162 -8.17 -19.66 -5.46
N ASN A 163 -6.91 -19.87 -5.10
CA ASN A 163 -5.78 -19.30 -5.80
C ASN A 163 -5.10 -20.40 -6.65
N PRO A 164 -5.48 -20.56 -7.93
CA PRO A 164 -4.86 -21.54 -8.82
C PRO A 164 -3.45 -21.10 -9.19
N GLU A 165 -2.52 -22.01 -9.46
CA GLU A 165 -1.18 -21.67 -9.96
C GLU A 165 -1.24 -20.97 -11.34
N LYS A 166 -0.15 -20.36 -11.77
CA LYS A 166 0.08 -19.65 -13.04
C LYS A 166 -0.86 -18.48 -13.27
N ASN A 167 -0.99 -17.64 -12.25
CA ASN A 167 -1.94 -16.52 -12.21
C ASN A 167 -1.28 -15.13 -12.07
N SER A 168 0.00 -15.03 -11.70
CA SER A 168 0.67 -13.75 -11.42
C SER A 168 2.19 -13.80 -11.67
N ARG A 169 2.78 -12.64 -11.99
CA ARG A 169 4.25 -12.45 -12.11
C ARG A 169 4.93 -12.14 -10.79
N TRP A 170 4.18 -11.74 -9.76
CA TRP A 170 4.69 -11.38 -8.43
C TRP A 170 3.93 -12.16 -7.36
N TYR A 171 4.39 -12.10 -6.11
CA TYR A 171 3.69 -12.71 -4.99
C TYR A 171 2.29 -12.11 -4.82
N SER A 172 1.25 -12.92 -5.04
CA SER A 172 -0.14 -12.49 -4.88
C SER A 172 -0.63 -12.56 -3.43
N GLY A 173 -0.13 -13.55 -2.69
CA GLY A 173 -0.78 -14.07 -1.48
C GLY A 173 -2.10 -14.79 -1.77
N SER A 174 -2.72 -15.33 -0.72
CA SER A 174 -4.01 -16.01 -0.83
C SER A 174 -4.91 -15.74 0.38
N GLY A 175 -6.16 -15.36 0.11
CA GLY A 175 -7.21 -15.23 1.11
C GLY A 175 -7.84 -13.84 1.21
N ILE A 176 -8.49 -13.60 2.35
CA ILE A 176 -9.13 -12.31 2.66
C ILE A 176 -8.04 -11.36 3.18
N TYR A 177 -7.23 -10.86 2.25
CA TYR A 177 -6.02 -10.10 2.54
C TYR A 177 -6.27 -8.59 2.77
N ARG A 178 -7.52 -8.12 2.66
CA ARG A 178 -7.94 -6.75 2.99
C ARG A 178 -9.14 -6.75 3.93
N GLN A 179 -9.53 -5.56 4.38
CA GLN A 179 -10.58 -5.39 5.38
C GLN A 179 -11.95 -5.87 4.89
N VAL A 180 -12.75 -6.35 5.84
CA VAL A 180 -14.17 -6.64 5.65
C VAL A 180 -15.00 -5.80 6.59
N THR A 181 -16.13 -5.26 6.10
CA THR A 181 -17.09 -4.52 6.91
C THR A 181 -18.51 -4.99 6.67
N LEU A 182 -19.37 -4.87 7.68
CA LEU A 182 -20.81 -5.09 7.59
C LEU A 182 -21.51 -3.73 7.71
N SER A 183 -22.21 -3.33 6.65
CA SER A 183 -23.12 -2.20 6.73
C SER A 183 -24.55 -2.69 7.00
N GLN A 184 -25.28 -1.86 7.75
CA GLN A 184 -26.70 -2.00 7.97
C GLN A 184 -27.36 -0.74 7.44
N HIS A 185 -28.48 -0.88 6.74
CA HIS A 185 -29.23 0.23 6.20
C HIS A 185 -30.73 0.09 6.42
N GLY A 186 -31.41 1.24 6.44
CA GLY A 186 -32.87 1.29 6.43
C GLY A 186 -33.48 0.99 5.05
N HIS A 187 -34.76 1.31 4.91
CA HIS A 187 -35.55 1.06 3.71
C HIS A 187 -35.13 1.87 2.49
N VAL A 188 -34.52 3.04 2.69
CA VAL A 188 -33.94 3.91 1.64
C VAL A 188 -32.52 4.19 2.09
N TYR A 189 -31.56 3.97 1.21
CA TYR A 189 -30.15 3.96 1.59
C TYR A 189 -29.24 4.43 0.44
N PHE A 190 -28.04 4.90 0.80
CA PHE A 190 -26.99 5.24 -0.15
C PHE A 190 -26.42 3.97 -0.77
N VAL A 191 -26.35 3.93 -2.10
CA VAL A 191 -25.73 2.80 -2.79
C VAL A 191 -24.22 2.79 -2.48
N PRO A 192 -23.64 1.63 -2.10
CA PRO A 192 -22.21 1.56 -1.82
C PRO A 192 -21.34 2.05 -2.98
N ASN A 193 -20.29 2.82 -2.67
CA ASN A 193 -19.30 3.35 -3.61
C ASN A 193 -19.83 4.30 -4.72
N THR A 194 -21.08 4.79 -4.62
CA THR A 194 -21.62 5.73 -5.62
C THR A 194 -21.37 7.21 -5.32
N ALA A 195 -20.95 7.54 -4.10
CA ALA A 195 -20.62 8.93 -3.76
C ALA A 195 -19.44 9.43 -4.59
N THR A 196 -19.53 10.67 -5.05
CA THR A 196 -18.49 11.39 -5.78
C THR A 196 -18.42 12.82 -5.27
N VAL A 197 -17.22 13.30 -4.96
CA VAL A 197 -16.93 14.70 -4.69
C VAL A 197 -15.82 15.18 -5.62
N VAL A 198 -16.17 16.01 -6.60
CA VAL A 198 -15.23 16.54 -7.60
C VAL A 198 -15.00 18.02 -7.38
N THR A 199 -13.74 18.45 -7.30
CA THR A 199 -13.39 19.88 -7.33
C THR A 199 -13.45 20.35 -8.78
N GLN A 200 -14.46 21.15 -9.14
CA GLN A 200 -14.59 21.68 -10.50
C GLN A 200 -13.60 22.82 -10.73
N GLN A 201 -13.46 23.71 -9.73
CA GLN A 201 -12.53 24.84 -9.72
C GLN A 201 -12.16 25.16 -8.27
N ALA A 202 -10.92 25.58 -8.03
CA ALA A 202 -10.51 26.08 -6.72
C ALA A 202 -9.34 27.08 -6.82
N ASP A 203 -9.42 28.14 -6.01
CA ASP A 203 -8.33 29.06 -5.72
C ASP A 203 -8.27 29.37 -4.21
N SER A 204 -7.53 30.40 -3.80
CA SER A 204 -7.40 30.79 -2.39
C SER A 204 -8.67 31.42 -1.79
N HIS A 205 -9.62 31.86 -2.62
CA HIS A 205 -10.84 32.54 -2.20
C HIS A 205 -12.04 31.61 -2.23
N ARG A 206 -12.14 30.71 -3.22
CA ARG A 206 -13.32 29.86 -3.40
C ARG A 206 -12.98 28.53 -4.04
N ALA A 207 -13.71 27.49 -3.65
CA ALA A 207 -13.80 26.22 -4.38
C ALA A 207 -15.25 25.90 -4.74
N THR A 208 -15.46 25.41 -5.97
CA THR A 208 -16.72 24.84 -6.45
C THR A 208 -16.62 23.33 -6.47
N LEU A 209 -17.46 22.66 -5.70
CA LEU A 209 -17.53 21.20 -5.61
C LEU A 209 -18.78 20.70 -6.31
N HIS A 210 -18.63 19.67 -7.14
CA HIS A 210 -19.74 18.85 -7.62
C HIS A 210 -19.86 17.59 -6.76
N ILE A 211 -21.01 17.40 -6.14
CA ILE A 211 -21.33 16.24 -5.31
C ILE A 211 -22.39 15.43 -6.03
N ALA A 212 -22.11 14.15 -6.22
CA ALA A 212 -23.05 13.17 -6.75
C ALA A 212 -23.14 11.96 -5.83
N ASN A 213 -24.32 11.33 -5.76
CA ASN A 213 -24.52 10.06 -5.06
C ASN A 213 -25.78 9.36 -5.59
N GLU A 214 -25.99 8.11 -5.22
CA GLU A 214 -27.15 7.32 -5.63
C GLU A 214 -27.86 6.77 -4.40
N LEU A 215 -29.20 6.84 -4.42
CA LEU A 215 -30.05 6.19 -3.44
C LEU A 215 -30.71 4.96 -4.04
N ALA A 216 -30.82 3.89 -3.27
CA ALA A 216 -31.68 2.76 -3.56
C ALA A 216 -32.69 2.57 -2.44
N TRP A 217 -33.68 1.70 -2.67
CA TRP A 217 -34.59 1.27 -1.62
C TRP A 217 -34.73 -0.25 -1.59
N SER A 218 -34.97 -0.76 -0.39
CA SER A 218 -35.13 -2.20 -0.11
C SER A 218 -36.31 -2.81 -0.87
N ARG A 219 -36.30 -4.13 -1.08
CA ARG A 219 -37.44 -4.85 -1.69
C ARG A 219 -38.74 -4.68 -0.88
N GLN A 220 -38.66 -4.68 0.46
CA GLN A 220 -39.84 -4.45 1.29
C GLN A 220 -40.40 -3.03 1.08
N ALA A 221 -39.51 -2.05 0.96
CA ALA A 221 -39.90 -0.69 0.65
C ALA A 221 -40.49 -0.58 -0.76
N GLU A 222 -39.92 -1.26 -1.76
CA GLU A 222 -40.45 -1.26 -3.13
C GLU A 222 -41.93 -1.68 -3.18
N ALA A 223 -42.30 -2.73 -2.44
CA ALA A 223 -43.68 -3.18 -2.34
C ALA A 223 -44.59 -2.11 -1.71
N HIS A 224 -44.11 -1.40 -0.70
CA HIS A 224 -44.88 -0.34 -0.03
C HIS A 224 -44.97 0.95 -0.87
N PHE A 225 -43.88 1.38 -1.51
CA PHE A 225 -43.78 2.58 -2.36
C PHE A 225 -44.64 2.47 -3.62
N ARG A 226 -44.79 1.28 -4.22
CA ARG A 226 -45.66 1.06 -5.39
C ARG A 226 -47.14 1.36 -5.10
N HIS A 227 -47.56 1.28 -3.83
CA HIS A 227 -48.96 1.43 -3.43
C HIS A 227 -49.25 2.71 -2.62
N ASN A 228 -48.23 3.47 -2.18
CA ASN A 228 -48.42 4.70 -1.38
C ASN A 228 -47.36 5.78 -1.67
N ASN A 229 -47.79 6.94 -2.22
CA ASN A 229 -46.91 8.06 -2.60
C ASN A 229 -46.50 8.97 -1.42
N ASP A 230 -47.08 8.81 -0.22
CA ASP A 230 -46.85 9.75 0.89
C ASP A 230 -45.46 9.60 1.52
N LEU A 231 -44.88 8.40 1.49
CA LEU A 231 -43.52 8.16 2.01
C LEU A 231 -42.44 8.87 1.16
N ALA A 232 -42.60 8.90 -0.17
CA ALA A 232 -41.66 9.56 -1.09
C ALA A 232 -41.59 11.07 -0.88
N LYS A 233 -42.69 11.69 -0.41
CA LYS A 233 -42.74 13.13 -0.08
C LYS A 233 -42.09 13.46 1.26
N SER A 234 -41.73 12.46 2.06
CA SER A 234 -41.25 12.63 3.44
C SER A 234 -39.75 12.38 3.63
N ILE A 235 -39.03 12.04 2.55
CA ILE A 235 -37.58 11.87 2.58
C ILE A 235 -36.87 13.22 2.43
N SER A 236 -35.99 13.54 3.37
CA SER A 236 -35.07 14.68 3.25
C SER A 236 -33.62 14.26 3.41
N LEU A 237 -32.73 14.92 2.68
CA LEU A 237 -31.30 14.73 2.71
C LEU A 237 -30.66 15.93 3.39
N LYS A 238 -29.93 15.69 4.48
CA LYS A 238 -29.02 16.66 5.09
C LYS A 238 -27.60 16.37 4.64
N SER A 239 -26.92 17.36 4.08
CA SER A 239 -25.50 17.27 3.69
C SER A 239 -24.70 18.28 4.49
N GLN A 240 -23.63 17.82 5.14
CA GLN A 240 -22.77 18.63 6.00
C GLN A 240 -21.31 18.39 5.62
N ILE A 241 -20.54 19.46 5.40
CA ILE A 241 -19.12 19.38 5.08
C ILE A 241 -18.32 19.87 6.28
N TYR A 242 -17.34 19.08 6.71
CA TYR A 242 -16.47 19.36 7.83
C TYR A 242 -14.99 19.39 7.41
N ILE A 243 -14.18 20.15 8.14
CA ILE A 243 -12.72 20.01 8.16
C ILE A 243 -12.27 19.88 9.61
N GLY A 244 -11.67 18.73 9.95
CA GLY A 244 -11.61 18.29 11.35
C GLY A 244 -13.02 18.29 11.95
N GLU A 245 -13.19 18.94 13.10
CA GLU A 245 -14.49 19.08 13.77
C GLU A 245 -15.30 20.30 13.33
N ARG A 246 -14.71 21.21 12.52
CA ARG A 246 -15.34 22.46 12.13
C ARG A 246 -16.31 22.25 10.97
N LEU A 247 -17.58 22.62 11.17
CA LEU A 247 -18.61 22.66 10.12
C LEU A 247 -18.34 23.82 9.15
N ILE A 248 -18.26 23.51 7.85
CA ILE A 248 -17.96 24.46 6.77
C ILE A 248 -19.20 24.81 5.96
N ALA A 249 -20.03 23.81 5.64
CA ALA A 249 -21.26 24.00 4.90
C ALA A 249 -22.33 23.01 5.40
N SER A 250 -23.60 23.43 5.39
CA SER A 250 -24.72 22.57 5.73
C SER A 250 -25.93 22.94 4.91
N GLU A 251 -26.62 21.94 4.37
CA GLU A 251 -27.88 22.09 3.66
C GLU A 251 -28.81 20.94 4.03
N GLN A 252 -30.12 21.20 4.01
CA GLN A 252 -31.14 20.17 4.06
C GLN A 252 -32.18 20.42 2.97
N ARG A 253 -32.53 19.38 2.20
CA ARG A 253 -33.53 19.46 1.13
C ARG A 253 -34.40 18.21 1.09
N ASN A 254 -35.63 18.34 0.62
CA ASN A 254 -36.49 17.19 0.34
C ASN A 254 -36.03 16.51 -0.96
N ILE A 255 -36.11 15.18 -0.99
CA ILE A 255 -35.74 14.37 -2.16
C ILE A 255 -37.01 13.71 -2.70
N ALA A 256 -37.31 13.96 -3.97
CA ALA A 256 -38.28 13.15 -4.69
C ALA A 256 -37.59 11.86 -5.12
N LEU A 257 -38.03 10.72 -4.59
CA LEU A 257 -37.57 9.42 -5.07
C LEU A 257 -38.13 9.17 -6.47
N ASP A 258 -37.28 8.67 -7.36
CA ASP A 258 -37.72 8.10 -8.65
C ASP A 258 -38.66 6.90 -8.36
N LYS A 259 -39.46 6.47 -9.34
CA LYS A 259 -40.17 5.18 -9.29
C LYS A 259 -39.30 4.03 -9.81
N ALA A 260 -38.22 4.32 -10.53
CA ALA A 260 -37.17 3.36 -10.90
C ALA A 260 -36.27 3.05 -9.70
N LYS A 261 -35.82 1.79 -9.50
CA LYS A 261 -35.12 1.27 -8.29
C LYS A 261 -34.02 2.14 -7.64
N THR A 262 -33.48 3.12 -8.37
CA THR A 262 -32.37 3.98 -7.94
C THR A 262 -32.68 5.45 -8.24
N THR A 263 -32.34 6.36 -7.33
CA THR A 263 -32.49 7.82 -7.50
C THR A 263 -31.11 8.48 -7.52
N GLN A 264 -30.80 9.23 -8.58
CA GLN A 264 -29.55 9.99 -8.69
C GLN A 264 -29.67 11.32 -7.91
N LEU A 265 -28.65 11.62 -7.11
CA LEU A 265 -28.51 12.85 -6.36
C LEU A 265 -27.35 13.65 -6.94
N THR A 266 -27.59 14.90 -7.30
CA THR A 266 -26.53 15.83 -7.69
C THR A 266 -26.68 17.18 -6.97
N LYS A 267 -25.56 17.84 -6.73
CA LYS A 267 -25.50 19.19 -6.14
C LYS A 267 -24.17 19.86 -6.45
N THR A 268 -24.21 21.18 -6.63
CA THR A 268 -23.01 22.03 -6.60
C THR A 268 -22.96 22.80 -5.27
N VAL A 269 -21.79 22.81 -4.63
CA VAL A 269 -21.53 23.48 -3.35
C VAL A 269 -20.35 24.42 -3.50
N GLN A 270 -20.44 25.61 -2.91
CA GLN A 270 -19.35 26.59 -2.83
C GLN A 270 -18.71 26.53 -1.44
N ILE A 271 -17.38 26.56 -1.40
CA ILE A 271 -16.58 26.64 -0.17
C ILE A 271 -15.74 27.89 -0.22
N ASP A 272 -15.95 28.82 0.72
CA ASP A 272 -15.14 30.03 0.83
C ASP A 272 -13.81 29.73 1.54
N LYS A 273 -12.73 30.37 1.05
CA LYS A 273 -11.36 30.24 1.56
C LYS A 273 -10.96 28.78 1.82
N PRO A 274 -11.01 27.91 0.80
CA PRO A 274 -10.77 26.49 0.97
C PRO A 274 -9.33 26.22 1.41
N GLN A 275 -9.16 25.29 2.36
CA GLN A 275 -7.86 24.71 2.67
C GLN A 275 -7.59 23.61 1.64
N ARG A 276 -6.64 23.83 0.73
CA ARG A 276 -6.41 22.92 -0.40
C ARG A 276 -5.50 21.77 0.01
N TRP A 277 -5.81 20.56 -0.45
CA TRP A 277 -4.95 19.40 -0.28
C TRP A 277 -3.71 19.54 -1.16
N GLN A 278 -2.53 19.29 -0.59
CA GLN A 278 -1.26 19.16 -1.28
C GLN A 278 -0.29 18.30 -0.44
N PRO A 279 0.75 17.68 -1.03
CA PRO A 279 1.68 16.82 -0.31
C PRO A 279 2.24 17.38 1.01
N SER A 280 2.63 18.66 1.03
CA SER A 280 3.18 19.32 2.21
C SER A 280 2.13 19.74 3.24
N ASP A 281 0.85 19.79 2.87
CA ASP A 281 -0.27 20.23 3.71
C ASP A 281 -1.56 19.51 3.29
N PRO A 282 -1.70 18.21 3.64
CA PRO A 282 -2.73 17.33 3.08
C PRO A 282 -4.09 17.49 3.77
N HIS A 283 -4.71 18.66 3.61
CA HIS A 283 -6.02 18.95 4.21
C HIS A 283 -7.14 18.05 3.67
N LEU A 284 -7.83 17.35 4.58
CA LEU A 284 -8.96 16.48 4.30
C LEU A 284 -10.26 17.01 4.87
N TYR A 285 -11.31 16.95 4.06
CA TYR A 285 -12.68 17.26 4.42
C TYR A 285 -13.50 15.97 4.55
N GLN A 286 -14.60 16.06 5.29
CA GLN A 286 -15.62 15.01 5.37
C GLN A 286 -16.97 15.55 4.93
N LEU A 287 -17.56 14.94 3.90
CA LEU A 287 -18.97 15.12 3.55
C LEU A 287 -19.79 14.07 4.29
N LYS A 288 -20.55 14.50 5.30
CA LYS A 288 -21.54 13.68 6.00
C LYS A 288 -22.93 13.91 5.40
N GLN A 289 -23.49 12.87 4.81
CA GLN A 289 -24.85 12.86 4.29
C GLN A 289 -25.74 12.01 5.19
N THR A 290 -26.93 12.51 5.53
CA THR A 290 -27.91 11.79 6.36
C THR A 290 -29.29 11.90 5.74
N LEU A 291 -29.92 10.74 5.52
CA LEU A 291 -31.29 10.64 5.06
C LEU A 291 -32.22 10.63 6.26
N TYR A 292 -33.34 11.36 6.15
CA TYR A 292 -34.38 11.41 7.14
C TYR A 292 -35.71 11.03 6.53
N LEU A 293 -36.47 10.19 7.23
CA LEU A 293 -37.90 9.97 7.00
C LEU A 293 -38.66 10.79 8.05
N GLY A 294 -39.26 11.90 7.61
CA GLY A 294 -39.75 12.93 8.53
C GLY A 294 -38.62 13.49 9.39
N LYS A 295 -38.65 13.25 10.70
CA LYS A 295 -37.59 13.65 11.65
C LYS A 295 -36.61 12.53 12.02
N LYS A 296 -36.86 11.30 11.60
CA LYS A 296 -36.06 10.13 11.99
C LYS A 296 -34.94 9.88 10.98
N PRO A 297 -33.65 9.83 11.38
CA PRO A 297 -32.58 9.43 10.48
C PRO A 297 -32.75 7.95 10.09
N VAL A 298 -32.60 7.64 8.80
CA VAL A 298 -32.80 6.29 8.24
C VAL A 298 -31.55 5.71 7.59
N ASP A 299 -30.60 6.56 7.16
CA ASP A 299 -29.30 6.13 6.65
C ASP A 299 -28.28 7.28 6.71
N SER A 300 -27.00 6.94 6.71
CA SER A 300 -25.94 7.95 6.62
C SER A 300 -24.70 7.44 5.91
N LEU A 301 -24.03 8.35 5.20
CA LEU A 301 -22.76 8.10 4.55
C LEU A 301 -21.79 9.23 4.88
N THR A 302 -20.55 8.88 5.16
CA THR A 302 -19.44 9.85 5.24
C THR A 302 -18.45 9.57 4.12
N THR A 303 -18.10 10.61 3.37
CA THR A 303 -17.11 10.55 2.28
C THR A 303 -15.98 11.52 2.60
N THR A 304 -14.76 10.99 2.74
CA THR A 304 -13.54 11.80 2.86
C THR A 304 -13.10 12.27 1.48
N PHE A 305 -12.66 13.53 1.38
CA PHE A 305 -12.15 14.10 0.14
C PHE A 305 -11.14 15.22 0.42
N GLY A 306 -10.37 15.62 -0.60
CA GLY A 306 -9.49 16.79 -0.54
C GLY A 306 -9.78 17.74 -1.70
N ILE A 307 -9.73 19.05 -1.43
CA ILE A 307 -9.94 20.08 -2.44
C ILE A 307 -8.61 20.37 -3.13
N ARG A 308 -8.48 20.06 -4.42
CA ARG A 308 -7.30 20.42 -5.22
C ARG A 308 -7.67 20.57 -6.70
N THR A 309 -6.79 21.19 -7.47
CA THR A 309 -6.85 21.16 -8.94
C THR A 309 -5.65 20.44 -9.51
N LEU A 310 -5.88 19.67 -10.58
CA LEU A 310 -4.84 19.02 -11.37
C LEU A 310 -4.85 19.64 -12.77
N ASP A 311 -3.67 19.96 -13.29
CA ASP A 311 -3.49 20.46 -14.66
C ASP A 311 -2.27 19.79 -15.27
N PHE A 312 -2.41 19.34 -16.51
CA PHE A 312 -1.37 18.64 -17.27
C PHE A 312 -1.26 19.31 -18.63
N ASN A 313 -0.12 19.97 -18.88
CA ASN A 313 0.09 20.74 -20.08
C ASN A 313 1.54 20.61 -20.57
N SER A 314 1.75 20.49 -21.88
CA SER A 314 3.07 20.16 -22.44
C SER A 314 4.10 21.29 -22.28
N GLN A 315 3.64 22.53 -22.05
CA GLN A 315 4.47 23.70 -21.85
C GLN A 315 4.79 23.94 -20.36
N THR A 316 3.86 23.62 -19.45
CA THR A 316 4.01 23.88 -18.01
C THR A 316 4.19 22.64 -17.14
N GLY A 317 4.06 21.44 -17.74
CA GLY A 317 4.13 20.15 -17.07
C GLY A 317 2.91 19.83 -16.22
N PHE A 318 3.14 19.16 -15.10
CA PHE A 318 2.11 18.87 -14.11
C PHE A 318 2.03 20.00 -13.08
N LEU A 319 0.84 20.60 -12.95
CA LEU A 319 0.55 21.57 -11.91
C LEU A 319 -0.46 20.99 -10.91
N LEU A 320 -0.08 21.02 -9.64
CA LEU A 320 -0.99 20.79 -8.52
C LEU A 320 -1.34 22.14 -7.92
N ASN A 321 -2.63 22.49 -7.83
CA ASN A 321 -3.06 23.76 -7.25
C ASN A 321 -2.48 25.01 -7.97
N LYS A 322 -2.21 24.88 -9.28
CA LYS A 322 -1.50 25.86 -10.15
C LYS A 322 -0.02 26.04 -9.79
N GLN A 323 0.58 25.11 -9.06
CA GLN A 323 2.01 25.11 -8.72
C GLN A 323 2.70 23.93 -9.42
N PRO A 324 3.85 24.14 -10.08
CA PRO A 324 4.62 23.07 -10.70
C PRO A 324 4.98 21.96 -9.71
N MET A 325 4.82 20.72 -10.14
CA MET A 325 5.18 19.54 -9.35
C MET A 325 5.84 18.50 -10.26
N LEU A 326 7.07 18.13 -9.92
CA LEU A 326 7.75 16.98 -10.52
C LEU A 326 7.47 15.72 -9.69
N LEU A 327 7.16 14.61 -10.37
CA LEU A 327 6.88 13.34 -9.71
C LEU A 327 8.20 12.60 -9.46
N LYS A 328 8.59 12.55 -8.18
CA LYS A 328 9.67 11.73 -7.62
C LYS A 328 9.06 10.40 -7.21
N GLY A 329 8.90 9.54 -8.22
CA GLY A 329 8.04 8.36 -8.16
C GLY A 329 8.78 7.06 -7.86
N MET A 330 8.02 6.08 -7.38
CA MET A 330 8.42 4.68 -7.36
C MET A 330 7.28 3.75 -7.74
N ASN A 331 7.60 2.60 -8.33
CA ASN A 331 6.67 1.48 -8.40
C ASN A 331 6.67 0.70 -7.08
N ILE A 332 5.48 0.26 -6.65
CA ILE A 332 5.30 -0.62 -5.50
C ILE A 332 4.36 -1.78 -5.86
N HIS A 333 4.68 -2.97 -5.36
CA HIS A 333 3.72 -4.09 -5.27
C HIS A 333 2.91 -4.03 -3.97
N HIS A 334 1.85 -4.84 -3.85
CA HIS A 334 0.91 -4.77 -2.73
C HIS A 334 1.38 -5.46 -1.46
N ASP A 335 2.32 -6.40 -1.53
CA ASP A 335 2.73 -7.18 -0.35
C ASP A 335 3.39 -6.31 0.73
N ASN A 336 3.30 -6.77 1.97
CA ASN A 336 3.91 -6.21 3.17
C ASN A 336 4.97 -7.19 3.71
N TYR A 337 5.71 -7.85 2.80
CA TYR A 337 6.79 -8.79 3.05
C TYR A 337 6.46 -9.90 4.06
N LEU A 338 6.90 -9.81 5.32
CA LEU A 338 6.67 -10.81 6.35
C LEU A 338 5.19 -10.97 6.77
N LEU A 339 4.32 -10.06 6.33
CA LEU A 339 2.86 -10.17 6.44
C LEU A 339 2.19 -10.71 5.17
N GLY A 340 2.96 -10.97 4.12
CA GLY A 340 2.46 -11.34 2.80
C GLY A 340 1.56 -10.24 2.26
N ALA A 341 0.44 -10.61 1.66
CA ALA A 341 -0.53 -9.67 1.12
C ALA A 341 -1.37 -8.96 2.20
N ALA A 342 -1.31 -9.37 3.48
CA ALA A 342 -2.20 -8.86 4.51
C ALA A 342 -2.05 -7.33 4.71
N ALA A 343 -3.03 -6.57 4.21
CA ALA A 343 -3.00 -5.12 4.10
C ALA A 343 -3.46 -4.43 5.40
N HIS A 344 -2.79 -4.69 6.53
CA HIS A 344 -3.12 -4.03 7.79
C HIS A 344 -2.97 -2.50 7.63
N PRO A 345 -3.92 -1.67 8.13
CA PRO A 345 -3.83 -0.23 8.00
C PRO A 345 -2.53 0.36 8.58
N VAL A 346 -1.98 -0.25 9.62
CA VAL A 346 -0.69 0.15 10.19
C VAL A 346 0.48 -0.19 9.27
N ALA A 347 0.44 -1.34 8.58
CA ALA A 347 1.47 -1.73 7.62
C ALA A 347 1.47 -0.81 6.40
N GLU A 348 0.28 -0.53 5.84
CA GLU A 348 0.11 0.39 4.71
C GLU A 348 0.54 1.82 5.08
N GLU A 349 0.14 2.31 6.26
CA GLU A 349 0.56 3.63 6.76
C GLU A 349 2.07 3.69 6.98
N ARG A 350 2.67 2.62 7.52
CA ARG A 350 4.13 2.52 7.69
C ARG A 350 4.83 2.61 6.35
N LYS A 351 4.35 1.88 5.33
CA LYS A 351 4.90 1.90 3.97
C LYS A 351 4.87 3.33 3.41
N VAL A 352 3.72 4.01 3.44
CA VAL A 352 3.57 5.41 3.00
C VAL A 352 4.54 6.35 3.72
N LYS A 353 4.65 6.26 5.06
CA LYS A 353 5.57 7.09 5.84
C LYS A 353 7.02 6.86 5.46
N ARG A 354 7.42 5.60 5.23
CA ARG A 354 8.79 5.25 4.84
C ARG A 354 9.12 5.74 3.42
N ILE A 355 8.16 5.69 2.51
CA ILE A 355 8.27 6.25 1.14
C ILE A 355 8.53 7.77 1.20
N LEU A 356 7.69 8.51 1.93
CA LEU A 356 7.84 9.96 2.10
C LEU A 356 9.16 10.30 2.83
N ALA A 357 9.47 9.54 3.89
CA ALA A 357 10.73 9.67 4.62
C ALA A 357 11.93 9.28 3.77
N ALA A 358 11.77 8.66 2.59
CA ALA A 358 12.83 8.41 1.64
C ALA A 358 12.98 9.49 0.55
N GLY A 359 12.11 10.51 0.55
CA GLY A 359 12.18 11.66 -0.35
C GLY A 359 11.32 11.56 -1.60
N TYR A 360 10.55 10.48 -1.75
CA TYR A 360 9.58 10.30 -2.82
C TYR A 360 8.30 11.08 -2.50
N ASN A 361 7.61 11.55 -3.53
CA ASN A 361 6.32 12.24 -3.41
C ASN A 361 5.19 11.55 -4.20
N ALA A 362 5.52 10.50 -4.96
CA ALA A 362 4.56 9.78 -5.79
C ALA A 362 4.82 8.27 -5.80
N VAL A 363 3.77 7.48 -6.02
CA VAL A 363 3.85 6.03 -6.28
C VAL A 363 2.99 5.63 -7.47
N ARG A 364 3.38 4.55 -8.13
CA ARG A 364 2.54 3.80 -9.07
C ARG A 364 2.24 2.44 -8.46
N SER A 365 0.96 2.06 -8.38
CA SER A 365 0.52 0.79 -7.80
C SER A 365 0.65 -0.37 -8.79
N ALA A 366 1.89 -0.80 -9.04
CA ALA A 366 2.23 -1.84 -10.00
C ALA A 366 1.72 -3.23 -9.54
N HIS A 367 0.85 -3.94 -10.27
CA HIS A 367 0.05 -3.51 -11.42
C HIS A 367 -1.43 -3.76 -11.16
N ASN A 368 -1.89 -3.30 -10.01
CA ASN A 368 -3.24 -3.57 -9.52
C ASN A 368 -3.71 -2.52 -8.52
N PRO A 369 -5.03 -2.42 -8.29
CA PRO A 369 -5.56 -1.45 -7.33
C PRO A 369 -4.95 -1.71 -5.95
N PRO A 370 -4.45 -0.69 -5.22
CA PRO A 370 -3.95 -0.85 -3.86
C PRO A 370 -5.13 -1.04 -2.90
N SER A 371 -4.84 -1.30 -1.62
CA SER A 371 -5.88 -1.35 -0.58
C SER A 371 -6.45 0.06 -0.33
N SER A 372 -7.70 0.15 0.11
CA SER A 372 -8.25 1.43 0.58
C SER A 372 -7.44 1.99 1.75
N ALA A 373 -6.88 1.13 2.60
CA ALA A 373 -6.01 1.53 3.70
C ALA A 373 -4.72 2.24 3.23
N PHE A 374 -4.14 1.83 2.09
CA PHE A 374 -3.00 2.51 1.49
C PHE A 374 -3.38 3.89 0.94
N LEU A 375 -4.49 3.99 0.21
CA LEU A 375 -4.96 5.28 -0.34
C LEU A 375 -5.37 6.25 0.78
N ASP A 376 -6.02 5.75 1.82
CA ASP A 376 -6.32 6.48 3.04
C ASP A 376 -5.05 7.04 3.72
N ALA A 377 -3.97 6.25 3.76
CA ALA A 377 -2.69 6.71 4.29
C ALA A 377 -2.02 7.73 3.35
N ALA A 378 -2.07 7.52 2.03
CA ALA A 378 -1.56 8.44 1.04
C ALA A 378 -2.26 9.81 1.11
N ASP A 379 -3.58 9.81 1.29
CA ASP A 379 -4.38 11.02 1.49
C ASP A 379 -3.96 11.79 2.74
N ARG A 380 -3.79 11.10 3.87
CA ARG A 380 -3.44 11.72 5.16
C ARG A 380 -2.02 12.26 5.21
N HIS A 381 -1.08 11.60 4.53
CA HIS A 381 0.35 11.92 4.61
C HIS A 381 0.86 12.68 3.38
N GLY A 382 0.02 12.90 2.36
CA GLY A 382 0.39 13.71 1.21
C GLY A 382 1.22 12.97 0.16
N LEU A 383 0.91 11.70 -0.11
CA LEU A 383 1.55 10.92 -1.17
C LEU A 383 0.68 10.92 -2.44
N LEU A 384 1.24 11.22 -3.60
CA LEU A 384 0.54 11.16 -4.89
C LEU A 384 0.50 9.72 -5.43
N VAL A 385 -0.58 9.32 -6.08
CA VAL A 385 -0.78 7.94 -6.54
C VAL A 385 -1.21 7.91 -8.02
N ILE A 386 -0.45 7.17 -8.82
CA ILE A 386 -0.89 6.62 -10.11
C ILE A 386 -1.53 5.27 -9.78
N ASN A 387 -2.85 5.21 -9.87
CA ASN A 387 -3.60 4.02 -9.49
C ASN A 387 -3.82 3.16 -10.73
N GLU A 388 -3.39 1.90 -10.70
CA GLU A 388 -3.37 1.01 -11.85
C GLU A 388 -4.31 -0.17 -11.67
N VAL A 389 -5.00 -0.58 -12.74
CA VAL A 389 -6.04 -1.63 -12.63
C VAL A 389 -5.66 -2.98 -13.23
N PHE A 390 -4.87 -3.04 -14.31
CA PHE A 390 -4.62 -4.28 -15.03
C PHE A 390 -3.15 -4.44 -15.44
N ASP A 391 -2.61 -5.66 -15.31
CA ASP A 391 -1.33 -6.09 -15.91
C ASP A 391 -1.51 -6.73 -17.30
N SER A 392 -2.70 -7.21 -17.62
CA SER A 392 -3.03 -7.82 -18.91
C SER A 392 -4.47 -7.54 -19.31
N TRP A 393 -4.71 -7.55 -20.63
CA TRP A 393 -6.03 -7.38 -21.24
C TRP A 393 -6.44 -8.67 -21.94
N ASN A 394 -6.38 -8.72 -23.27
CA ASN A 394 -6.90 -9.84 -24.06
C ASN A 394 -5.93 -11.02 -24.13
N GLU A 395 -4.64 -10.74 -24.06
CA GLU A 395 -3.58 -11.72 -24.20
C GLU A 395 -2.88 -11.93 -22.85
N LYS A 396 -2.62 -13.20 -22.52
CA LYS A 396 -1.88 -13.57 -21.32
C LYS A 396 -0.42 -13.15 -21.45
N LYS A 397 0.20 -12.82 -20.32
CA LYS A 397 1.66 -12.74 -20.22
C LYS A 397 2.22 -14.14 -19.93
N TRP A 398 3.32 -14.48 -20.60
CA TRP A 398 4.07 -15.71 -20.34
C TRP A 398 3.18 -16.97 -20.38
N ASP A 399 3.33 -17.88 -19.40
CA ASP A 399 2.52 -19.08 -19.27
C ASP A 399 1.36 -18.93 -18.26
N HIS A 400 0.96 -17.68 -17.94
CA HIS A 400 -0.06 -17.36 -16.92
C HIS A 400 -1.48 -17.62 -17.40
N VAL A 401 -1.79 -18.90 -17.64
CA VAL A 401 -3.07 -19.38 -18.14
C VAL A 401 -4.25 -19.07 -17.22
N ASN A 402 -4.00 -18.89 -15.92
CA ASN A 402 -5.00 -18.53 -14.92
C ASN A 402 -4.91 -17.06 -14.51
N GLY A 403 -4.11 -16.25 -15.21
CA GLY A 403 -4.04 -14.80 -15.02
C GLY A 403 -5.30 -14.10 -15.53
N TYR A 404 -5.39 -12.79 -15.30
CA TYR A 404 -6.62 -12.02 -15.57
C TYR A 404 -7.07 -12.02 -17.04
N ALA A 405 -6.14 -12.16 -18.00
CA ALA A 405 -6.47 -12.29 -19.41
C ALA A 405 -7.48 -13.43 -19.71
N ALA A 406 -7.52 -14.48 -18.89
CA ALA A 406 -8.46 -15.60 -19.03
C ALA A 406 -9.93 -15.19 -18.82
N VAL A 407 -10.18 -14.10 -18.08
CA VAL A 407 -11.53 -13.60 -17.75
C VAL A 407 -11.77 -12.16 -18.18
N PHE A 408 -10.79 -11.52 -18.82
CA PHE A 408 -10.85 -10.09 -19.15
C PHE A 408 -12.13 -9.74 -19.91
N GLN A 409 -12.43 -10.47 -20.99
CA GLN A 409 -13.61 -10.23 -21.84
C GLN A 409 -14.94 -10.24 -21.08
N GLN A 410 -15.04 -11.03 -20.01
CA GLN A 410 -16.25 -11.16 -19.20
C GLN A 410 -16.29 -10.16 -18.03
N GLU A 411 -15.15 -9.84 -17.42
CA GLU A 411 -15.11 -9.18 -16.11
C GLU A 411 -14.61 -7.72 -16.16
N TRP A 412 -13.91 -7.28 -17.22
CA TRP A 412 -13.23 -5.96 -17.24
C TRP A 412 -14.13 -4.77 -16.90
N GLN A 413 -15.39 -4.79 -17.35
CA GLN A 413 -16.33 -3.71 -17.07
C GLN A 413 -16.70 -3.63 -15.59
N HIS A 414 -16.90 -4.78 -14.96
CA HIS A 414 -17.25 -4.84 -13.54
C HIS A 414 -16.09 -4.36 -12.68
N ASP A 415 -14.88 -4.81 -13.00
CA ASP A 415 -13.68 -4.47 -12.25
C ASP A 415 -13.24 -3.02 -12.46
N LEU A 416 -13.26 -2.52 -13.70
CA LEU A 416 -12.95 -1.12 -14.01
C LEU A 416 -13.97 -0.16 -13.36
N LYS A 417 -15.26 -0.52 -13.33
CA LYS A 417 -16.27 0.27 -12.62
C LYS A 417 -15.96 0.34 -11.13
N ARG A 418 -15.74 -0.81 -10.47
CA ARG A 418 -15.48 -0.88 -9.02
C ARG A 418 -14.20 -0.15 -8.64
N PHE A 419 -13.15 -0.33 -9.44
CA PHE A 419 -11.88 0.35 -9.31
C PHE A 419 -12.03 1.88 -9.24
N VAL A 420 -12.62 2.48 -10.28
CA VAL A 420 -12.80 3.95 -10.32
C VAL A 420 -13.77 4.41 -9.23
N GLN A 421 -14.88 3.70 -9.02
CA GLN A 421 -15.90 4.12 -8.05
C GLN A 421 -15.40 4.10 -6.61
N ARG A 422 -14.64 3.07 -6.21
CA ARG A 422 -14.05 2.98 -4.88
C ARG A 422 -13.05 4.13 -4.66
N ASP A 423 -12.21 4.41 -5.65
CA ASP A 423 -10.99 5.18 -5.40
C ASP A 423 -11.08 6.67 -5.78
N ARG A 424 -12.07 7.09 -6.58
CA ARG A 424 -12.16 8.47 -7.14
C ARG A 424 -12.27 9.61 -6.14
N ASN A 425 -12.64 9.34 -4.89
CA ASN A 425 -12.72 10.38 -3.85
C ASN A 425 -11.38 10.65 -3.16
N HIS A 426 -10.38 9.77 -3.31
CA HIS A 426 -9.06 9.95 -2.72
C HIS A 426 -8.30 11.11 -3.40
N PRO A 427 -7.91 12.15 -2.64
CA PRO A 427 -7.11 13.22 -3.19
C PRO A 427 -5.67 12.87 -3.56
N SER A 428 -5.14 11.76 -3.05
CA SER A 428 -3.84 11.23 -3.47
C SER A 428 -3.82 10.77 -4.93
N VAL A 429 -4.90 10.17 -5.43
CA VAL A 429 -4.96 9.62 -6.80
C VAL A 429 -4.91 10.75 -7.82
N ILE A 430 -3.92 10.78 -8.70
CA ILE A 430 -3.76 11.83 -9.72
C ILE A 430 -3.96 11.32 -11.15
N MET A 431 -3.80 10.03 -11.40
CA MET A 431 -3.98 9.42 -12.73
C MET A 431 -4.56 8.00 -12.59
N TRP A 432 -5.28 7.57 -13.62
CA TRP A 432 -5.80 6.21 -13.77
C TRP A 432 -4.99 5.44 -14.81
N SER A 433 -4.15 4.49 -14.39
CA SER A 433 -3.43 3.61 -15.30
C SER A 433 -4.29 2.40 -15.66
N LEU A 434 -4.51 2.18 -16.96
CA LEU A 434 -5.41 1.14 -17.45
C LEU A 434 -4.67 -0.14 -17.89
N GLY A 435 -3.34 -0.14 -17.88
CA GLY A 435 -2.54 -1.25 -18.34
C GLY A 435 -1.05 -1.07 -18.06
N ASN A 436 -0.33 -2.18 -18.02
CA ASN A 436 1.12 -2.21 -18.00
C ASN A 436 1.65 -3.20 -19.05
N GLU A 437 2.56 -2.77 -19.91
CA GLU A 437 3.25 -3.59 -20.92
C GLU A 437 2.31 -4.59 -21.60
N ILE A 438 1.21 -4.07 -22.12
CA ILE A 438 0.13 -4.90 -22.65
C ILE A 438 0.65 -5.64 -23.90
N PRO A 439 0.51 -6.97 -24.00
CA PRO A 439 1.07 -7.72 -25.14
C PRO A 439 0.59 -7.21 -26.51
N GLU A 440 -0.67 -6.78 -26.59
CA GLU A 440 -1.32 -6.30 -27.81
C GLU A 440 -1.12 -4.80 -28.10
N GLN A 441 -0.22 -4.12 -27.38
CA GLN A 441 0.07 -2.70 -27.56
C GLN A 441 0.59 -2.30 -28.96
N TRP A 442 1.02 -3.28 -29.76
CA TRP A 442 1.60 -3.11 -31.10
C TRP A 442 0.58 -3.20 -32.24
N ASN A 443 -0.69 -3.46 -31.95
CA ASN A 443 -1.69 -3.77 -32.97
C ASN A 443 -3.04 -3.06 -32.73
N GLU A 444 -4.00 -3.31 -33.62
CA GLU A 444 -5.35 -2.71 -33.58
C GLU A 444 -6.18 -3.16 -32.38
N LEU A 445 -5.99 -4.40 -31.91
CA LEU A 445 -6.70 -4.94 -30.76
C LEU A 445 -6.38 -4.12 -29.49
N GLY A 446 -5.11 -3.79 -29.28
CA GLY A 446 -4.69 -2.95 -28.15
C GLY A 446 -5.22 -1.53 -28.25
N ARG A 447 -5.12 -0.89 -29.43
CA ARG A 447 -5.72 0.44 -29.66
C ARG A 447 -7.22 0.45 -29.35
N ASP A 448 -7.96 -0.50 -29.88
CA ASP A 448 -9.42 -0.55 -29.75
C ASP A 448 -9.85 -0.91 -28.31
N THR A 449 -9.07 -1.75 -27.63
CA THR A 449 -9.29 -2.08 -26.21
C THR A 449 -9.03 -0.86 -25.33
N ALA A 450 -7.92 -0.15 -25.52
CA ALA A 450 -7.62 1.09 -24.80
C ALA A 450 -8.77 2.12 -24.95
N ALA A 451 -9.23 2.35 -26.19
CA ALA A 451 -10.34 3.27 -26.46
C ALA A 451 -11.63 2.87 -25.71
N LYS A 452 -11.97 1.57 -25.68
CA LYS A 452 -13.13 1.05 -24.94
C LYS A 452 -13.00 1.23 -23.43
N LEU A 453 -11.83 0.92 -22.87
CA LEU A 453 -11.55 1.07 -21.44
C LEU A 453 -11.69 2.54 -21.02
N ILE A 454 -11.07 3.47 -21.76
CA ILE A 454 -11.14 4.90 -21.48
C ILE A 454 -12.57 5.42 -21.59
N ALA A 455 -13.29 5.08 -22.67
CA ALA A 455 -14.67 5.50 -22.85
C ALA A 455 -15.59 5.01 -21.72
N TYR A 456 -15.36 3.78 -21.23
CA TYR A 456 -16.11 3.23 -20.11
C TYR A 456 -15.75 3.90 -18.78
N ALA A 457 -14.46 4.11 -18.50
CA ALA A 457 -13.99 4.75 -17.27
C ALA A 457 -14.43 6.21 -17.14
N LYS A 458 -14.51 6.95 -18.26
CA LYS A 458 -15.04 8.33 -18.32
C LYS A 458 -16.48 8.47 -17.84
N ARG A 459 -17.23 7.37 -17.73
CA ARG A 459 -18.58 7.38 -17.12
C ARG A 459 -18.56 7.55 -15.60
N PHE A 460 -17.42 7.26 -14.95
CA PHE A 460 -17.29 7.25 -13.49
C PHE A 460 -16.37 8.35 -12.96
N ASP A 461 -15.37 8.77 -13.76
CA ASP A 461 -14.50 9.90 -13.46
C ASP A 461 -13.96 10.55 -14.75
N THR A 462 -14.08 11.87 -14.85
CA THR A 462 -13.47 12.70 -15.90
C THR A 462 -12.53 13.75 -15.33
N SER A 463 -12.32 13.76 -14.01
CA SER A 463 -11.52 14.75 -13.29
C SER A 463 -10.03 14.43 -13.23
N ARG A 464 -9.62 13.29 -13.78
CA ARG A 464 -8.23 12.81 -13.81
C ARG A 464 -7.90 12.25 -15.19
N PRO A 465 -6.65 12.40 -15.65
CA PRO A 465 -6.18 11.80 -16.90
C PRO A 465 -6.07 10.27 -16.79
N PHE A 466 -6.24 9.61 -17.93
CA PHE A 466 -5.96 8.20 -18.13
C PHE A 466 -4.54 8.01 -18.66
N THR A 467 -3.87 6.96 -18.18
CA THR A 467 -2.49 6.62 -18.54
C THR A 467 -2.31 5.11 -18.74
N ILE A 468 -1.09 4.74 -19.13
CA ILE A 468 -0.62 3.38 -19.35
C ILE A 468 0.89 3.35 -19.05
N GLY A 469 1.39 2.22 -18.52
CA GLY A 469 2.83 1.91 -18.57
C GLY A 469 3.15 1.18 -19.86
N ALA A 470 3.76 1.84 -20.84
CA ALA A 470 4.01 1.30 -22.17
C ALA A 470 5.50 1.02 -22.38
N ASN A 471 5.84 -0.17 -22.87
CA ASN A 471 7.16 -0.49 -23.42
C ASN A 471 7.15 -0.50 -24.96
N ILE A 472 6.35 0.40 -25.56
CA ILE A 472 6.26 0.68 -27.00
C ILE A 472 6.50 2.17 -27.25
N SER A 473 7.20 2.49 -28.34
CA SER A 473 7.56 3.86 -28.70
C SER A 473 7.81 4.04 -30.20
N GLY A 474 8.11 5.26 -30.62
CA GLY A 474 8.39 5.59 -32.02
C GLY A 474 7.19 5.34 -32.92
N ASP A 475 7.44 5.07 -34.20
CA ASP A 475 6.38 4.84 -35.18
C ASP A 475 5.47 3.63 -34.84
N ALA A 476 5.91 2.71 -33.97
CA ALA A 476 5.09 1.63 -33.46
C ALA A 476 4.04 2.12 -32.44
N GLY A 477 4.39 3.12 -31.62
CA GLY A 477 3.51 3.71 -30.61
C GLY A 477 2.40 4.60 -31.18
N LYS A 478 2.48 5.00 -32.46
CA LYS A 478 1.56 5.96 -33.10
C LYS A 478 0.07 5.60 -33.04
N MET A 479 -0.26 4.32 -32.79
CA MET A 479 -1.64 3.84 -32.75
C MET A 479 -2.22 3.83 -31.35
N LEU A 480 -1.45 3.33 -30.37
CA LEU A 480 -1.91 3.16 -29.00
C LEU A 480 -1.73 4.43 -28.16
N LEU A 481 -0.54 5.03 -28.21
CA LEU A 481 -0.17 6.11 -27.30
C LEU A 481 -1.12 7.32 -27.36
N PRO A 482 -1.62 7.75 -28.55
CA PRO A 482 -2.57 8.86 -28.64
C PRO A 482 -3.95 8.62 -27.99
N GLN A 483 -4.26 7.40 -27.55
CA GLN A 483 -5.51 7.15 -26.83
C GLN A 483 -5.48 7.72 -25.40
N PHE A 484 -4.30 7.86 -24.81
CA PHE A 484 -4.11 8.24 -23.40
C PHE A 484 -3.83 9.73 -23.24
N ASP A 485 -4.32 10.30 -22.13
CA ASP A 485 -4.12 11.74 -21.82
C ASP A 485 -2.66 12.00 -21.39
N VAL A 486 -2.05 11.04 -20.71
CA VAL A 486 -0.64 11.04 -20.26
C VAL A 486 -0.03 9.67 -20.57
N VAL A 487 1.16 9.62 -21.15
CA VAL A 487 1.82 8.34 -21.52
C VAL A 487 3.00 8.04 -20.60
N GLY A 488 2.95 6.90 -19.92
CA GLY A 488 4.10 6.36 -19.20
C GLY A 488 4.96 5.50 -20.11
N TYR A 489 6.27 5.76 -20.15
CA TYR A 489 7.23 4.90 -20.85
C TYR A 489 8.01 4.05 -19.85
N ASN A 490 7.99 2.73 -20.06
CA ASN A 490 8.83 1.78 -19.36
C ASN A 490 10.18 1.71 -20.08
N TYR A 491 11.27 2.04 -19.38
CA TYR A 491 12.65 1.81 -19.81
C TYR A 491 13.11 2.52 -21.10
N GLN A 492 12.38 3.55 -21.56
CA GLN A 492 12.57 4.14 -22.90
C GLN A 492 12.75 5.67 -22.92
N PRO A 493 13.68 6.25 -22.14
CA PRO A 493 13.83 7.71 -22.02
C PRO A 493 14.28 8.39 -23.33
N HIS A 494 15.00 7.66 -24.19
CA HIS A 494 15.46 8.14 -25.49
C HIS A 494 14.32 8.52 -26.46
N ASN A 495 13.09 8.05 -26.21
CA ASN A 495 11.94 8.31 -27.08
C ASN A 495 11.15 9.57 -26.73
N TYR A 496 11.36 10.16 -25.53
CA TYR A 496 10.56 11.31 -25.08
C TYR A 496 10.54 12.45 -26.10
N GLN A 497 11.71 12.81 -26.65
CA GLN A 497 11.80 13.90 -27.62
C GLN A 497 11.19 13.52 -28.97
N HIS A 498 11.42 12.29 -29.43
CA HIS A 498 10.91 11.82 -30.72
C HIS A 498 9.39 11.77 -30.71
N ASP A 499 8.79 11.10 -29.73
CA ASP A 499 7.34 10.89 -29.65
C ASP A 499 6.59 12.21 -29.39
N PHE A 500 7.21 13.15 -28.67
CA PHE A 500 6.68 14.50 -28.50
C PHE A 500 6.67 15.26 -29.83
N ALA A 501 7.79 15.23 -30.57
CA ALA A 501 7.89 15.90 -31.88
C ALA A 501 6.93 15.31 -32.93
N LYS A 502 6.63 14.02 -32.84
CA LYS A 502 5.64 13.33 -33.70
C LYS A 502 4.20 13.53 -33.25
N GLY A 503 3.97 14.04 -32.05
CA GLY A 503 2.64 14.23 -31.47
C GLY A 503 1.98 12.92 -30.99
N TYR A 504 2.75 11.86 -30.76
CA TYR A 504 2.22 10.59 -30.25
C TYR A 504 1.83 10.66 -28.78
N SER A 505 2.45 11.57 -28.03
CA SER A 505 2.01 11.96 -26.70
C SER A 505 2.38 13.42 -26.42
N GLN A 506 1.53 14.12 -25.66
CA GLN A 506 1.74 15.50 -25.24
C GLN A 506 2.34 15.60 -23.85
N ILE A 507 2.10 14.61 -22.98
CA ILE A 507 2.59 14.55 -21.60
C ILE A 507 3.12 13.15 -21.34
N MET A 508 4.30 13.07 -20.74
CA MET A 508 5.04 11.83 -20.57
C MET A 508 5.62 11.71 -19.17
N TYR A 509 5.93 10.49 -18.75
CA TYR A 509 6.76 10.22 -17.58
C TYR A 509 7.44 8.86 -17.75
N GLY A 510 8.50 8.60 -16.99
CA GLY A 510 9.03 7.25 -16.84
C GLY A 510 8.11 6.46 -15.92
N SER A 511 7.29 5.56 -16.45
CA SER A 511 6.39 4.71 -15.63
C SER A 511 7.13 3.57 -14.94
N GLU A 512 8.20 3.09 -15.57
CA GLU A 512 9.20 2.19 -14.98
C GLU A 512 10.58 2.58 -15.46
N THR A 513 11.52 2.79 -14.53
CA THR A 513 12.86 3.26 -14.85
C THR A 513 13.93 2.52 -14.06
N TYR A 514 15.13 2.48 -14.63
CA TYR A 514 16.25 1.76 -14.04
C TYR A 514 16.93 2.59 -12.93
N PRO A 515 17.18 2.02 -11.73
CA PRO A 515 17.87 2.73 -10.65
C PRO A 515 19.27 3.21 -11.06
N ASN A 516 20.04 2.42 -11.81
CA ASN A 516 21.40 2.77 -12.23
C ASN A 516 21.47 3.93 -13.26
N GLN A 517 20.34 4.30 -13.87
CA GLN A 517 20.22 5.38 -14.84
C GLN A 517 19.46 6.59 -14.26
N ALA A 518 19.24 6.64 -12.94
CA ALA A 518 18.46 7.69 -12.30
C ALA A 518 18.91 9.12 -12.68
N TYR A 519 20.22 9.35 -12.88
CA TYR A 519 20.74 10.64 -13.33
C TYR A 519 20.17 11.06 -14.70
N GLU A 520 20.19 10.16 -15.67
CA GLU A 520 19.77 10.39 -17.06
C GLU A 520 18.28 10.66 -17.14
N TYR A 521 17.45 9.78 -16.54
CA TYR A 521 16.00 9.98 -16.46
C TYR A 521 15.66 11.33 -15.84
N TRP A 522 16.34 11.69 -14.74
CA TRP A 522 16.06 12.93 -14.06
C TRP A 522 16.48 14.18 -14.85
N GLN A 523 17.45 14.09 -15.77
CA GLN A 523 17.75 15.21 -16.67
C GLN A 523 16.54 15.51 -17.57
N PHE A 524 15.89 14.50 -18.14
CA PHE A 524 14.68 14.71 -18.94
C PHE A 524 13.56 15.36 -18.12
N VAL A 525 13.34 14.89 -16.90
CA VAL A 525 12.31 15.45 -16.00
C VAL A 525 12.57 16.93 -15.68
N LYS A 526 13.83 17.34 -15.49
CA LYS A 526 14.18 18.74 -15.22
C LYS A 526 14.08 19.62 -16.47
N ASP A 527 14.53 19.11 -17.61
CA ASP A 527 14.81 19.92 -18.80
C ASP A 527 13.62 19.98 -19.77
N LYS A 528 12.66 19.05 -19.66
CA LYS A 528 11.53 18.92 -20.59
C LYS A 528 10.20 19.06 -19.82
N PRO A 529 9.47 20.18 -19.96
CA PRO A 529 8.19 20.38 -19.27
C PRO A 529 7.15 19.29 -19.55
N PHE A 530 7.17 18.69 -20.75
CA PHE A 530 6.30 17.57 -21.11
C PHE A 530 6.71 16.23 -20.48
N VAL A 531 7.82 16.14 -19.74
CA VAL A 531 8.22 14.96 -18.96
C VAL A 531 8.03 15.25 -17.47
N ILE A 532 6.92 14.79 -16.90
CA ILE A 532 6.45 15.24 -15.58
C ILE A 532 7.06 14.47 -14.40
N GLY A 533 7.80 13.39 -14.65
CA GLY A 533 8.46 12.64 -13.58
C GLY A 533 9.02 11.28 -13.99
N ASP A 534 9.49 10.56 -12.97
CA ASP A 534 10.24 9.30 -13.04
C ASP A 534 9.75 8.35 -11.95
N PHE A 535 9.48 7.09 -12.28
CA PHE A 535 9.04 6.04 -11.36
C PHE A 535 9.97 4.83 -11.46
N VAL A 536 10.86 4.68 -10.48
CA VAL A 536 11.84 3.58 -10.45
C VAL A 536 11.19 2.19 -10.32
N TRP A 537 11.74 1.20 -11.02
CA TRP A 537 11.51 -0.23 -10.78
C TRP A 537 12.62 -0.83 -9.91
N THR A 538 12.39 -1.15 -8.64
CA THR A 538 11.24 -0.71 -7.83
C THR A 538 11.70 0.22 -6.72
N GLY A 539 10.77 0.96 -6.11
CA GLY A 539 11.13 1.72 -4.91
C GLY A 539 11.07 0.90 -3.63
N TRP A 540 10.25 -0.14 -3.60
CA TRP A 540 10.07 -1.01 -2.43
C TRP A 540 10.23 -2.47 -2.86
N ASP A 541 11.14 -3.18 -2.21
CA ASP A 541 11.43 -4.58 -2.52
C ASP A 541 10.24 -5.49 -2.18
N TYR A 542 10.03 -6.53 -2.98
CA TYR A 542 8.81 -7.35 -2.94
C TYR A 542 9.11 -8.83 -3.15
N LEU A 543 8.15 -9.67 -2.76
CA LEU A 543 8.20 -11.12 -2.96
C LEU A 543 7.79 -11.46 -4.40
N GLY A 544 8.46 -12.44 -5.00
CA GLY A 544 8.25 -12.77 -6.41
C GLY A 544 9.17 -12.01 -7.34
N GLU A 545 9.02 -12.26 -8.65
CA GLU A 545 10.03 -11.96 -9.66
C GLU A 545 11.45 -12.21 -9.13
N ALA A 546 11.60 -13.35 -8.46
CA ALA A 546 12.70 -13.56 -7.54
C ALA A 546 14.03 -13.39 -8.27
N SER A 547 14.93 -12.59 -7.69
CA SER A 547 16.28 -12.26 -8.17
C SER A 547 16.45 -11.29 -9.34
N ILE A 548 15.40 -10.63 -9.84
CA ILE A 548 15.57 -9.67 -10.96
C ILE A 548 16.61 -8.57 -10.68
N GLY A 549 16.70 -8.11 -9.43
CA GLY A 549 17.65 -7.10 -8.97
C GLY A 549 19.02 -7.69 -8.57
N TRP A 550 19.32 -8.93 -8.93
CA TRP A 550 20.64 -9.53 -8.72
C TRP A 550 21.14 -10.35 -9.89
N THR A 551 20.39 -11.32 -10.39
CA THR A 551 20.84 -12.08 -11.57
C THR A 551 20.53 -11.36 -12.87
N GLY A 552 19.65 -10.36 -12.84
CA GLY A 552 19.12 -9.70 -14.02
C GLY A 552 18.19 -10.60 -14.84
N TYR A 553 17.70 -10.04 -15.93
CA TYR A 553 16.78 -10.71 -16.86
C TYR A 553 17.42 -10.85 -18.24
N ALA A 554 17.49 -12.07 -18.77
CA ALA A 554 17.65 -12.31 -20.20
C ALA A 554 16.25 -12.44 -20.86
N PRO A 555 16.10 -12.30 -22.19
CA PRO A 555 14.81 -12.48 -22.87
C PRO A 555 14.03 -13.71 -22.36
N GLU A 556 12.72 -13.55 -22.17
CA GLU A 556 11.77 -14.59 -21.71
C GLU A 556 11.93 -15.14 -20.27
N TRP A 557 12.30 -14.30 -19.30
CA TRP A 557 12.49 -14.66 -17.87
C TRP A 557 13.58 -15.71 -17.65
N GLN A 558 14.49 -15.85 -18.60
CA GLN A 558 15.60 -16.78 -18.49
C GLN A 558 16.70 -16.20 -17.59
N GLY A 559 17.24 -17.06 -16.71
CA GLY A 559 18.44 -16.74 -15.93
C GLY A 559 18.20 -16.11 -14.56
N LEU A 560 16.95 -16.07 -14.08
CA LEU A 560 16.67 -15.84 -12.67
C LEU A 560 17.24 -16.96 -11.79
N ALA A 561 17.62 -16.61 -10.57
CA ALA A 561 18.12 -17.55 -9.58
C ALA A 561 17.02 -18.54 -9.17
N ASP A 562 17.42 -19.81 -9.09
CA ASP A 562 16.56 -20.86 -8.55
C ASP A 562 16.28 -20.66 -7.05
N TYR A 563 15.34 -21.45 -6.54
CA TYR A 563 15.10 -21.62 -5.11
C TYR A 563 16.42 -21.80 -4.35
N PRO A 564 16.64 -21.09 -3.22
CA PRO A 564 15.65 -20.42 -2.38
C PRO A 564 15.54 -18.90 -2.57
N TRP A 565 15.83 -18.33 -3.74
CA TRP A 565 15.54 -16.92 -3.97
C TRP A 565 14.03 -16.63 -3.94
N THR A 566 13.61 -15.63 -3.16
CA THR A 566 12.19 -15.29 -2.95
C THR A 566 11.87 -13.82 -3.17
N LEU A 567 12.85 -12.91 -3.02
CA LEU A 567 12.68 -11.48 -3.25
C LEU A 567 13.21 -11.07 -4.62
N ALA A 568 12.60 -10.04 -5.20
CA ALA A 568 13.07 -9.39 -6.41
C ALA A 568 14.48 -8.78 -6.24
N TYR A 569 14.76 -8.19 -5.07
CA TYR A 569 16.01 -7.51 -4.71
C TYR A 569 16.33 -6.26 -5.53
N CYS A 570 15.32 -5.62 -6.11
CA CYS A 570 15.44 -4.43 -6.95
C CYS A 570 14.96 -3.13 -6.26
N GLY A 571 14.45 -3.22 -5.03
CA GLY A 571 13.93 -2.06 -4.31
C GLY A 571 14.99 -1.04 -3.89
N ASP A 572 14.73 0.24 -4.07
CA ASP A 572 15.50 1.33 -3.44
C ASP A 572 15.36 1.32 -1.89
N ILE A 573 14.26 0.75 -1.39
CA ILE A 573 13.98 0.42 -0.01
C ILE A 573 13.87 -1.11 0.10
N ASP A 574 14.56 -1.72 1.07
CA ASP A 574 14.51 -3.16 1.33
C ASP A 574 13.14 -3.61 1.87
N ALA A 575 12.92 -4.92 1.91
CA ALA A 575 11.65 -5.51 2.35
C ALA A 575 11.29 -5.22 3.83
N LEU A 576 12.25 -4.74 4.64
CA LEU A 576 12.03 -4.30 6.02
C LEU A 576 11.68 -2.80 6.12
N GLY A 577 11.82 -2.04 5.04
CA GLY A 577 11.59 -0.60 4.98
C GLY A 577 12.83 0.26 5.23
N ASN A 578 14.04 -0.28 5.07
CA ASN A 578 15.28 0.49 5.15
C ASN A 578 15.78 0.92 3.77
N LYS A 579 16.34 2.12 3.66
CA LYS A 579 17.01 2.57 2.43
C LYS A 579 18.16 1.64 2.04
N ARG A 580 18.23 1.34 0.74
CA ARG A 580 19.40 0.79 0.04
C ARG A 580 20.17 1.92 -0.65
N PRO A 581 21.41 1.71 -1.12
CA PRO A 581 22.26 2.77 -1.67
C PRO A 581 21.59 3.63 -2.75
N ALA A 582 20.74 3.04 -3.59
CA ALA A 582 20.00 3.74 -4.62
C ALA A 582 19.11 4.88 -4.08
N ALA A 583 18.41 4.67 -2.95
CA ALA A 583 17.63 5.73 -2.30
C ALA A 583 18.50 6.89 -1.80
N TYR A 584 19.71 6.61 -1.32
CA TYR A 584 20.66 7.64 -0.88
C TYR A 584 21.24 8.43 -2.06
N TYR A 585 21.42 7.79 -3.22
CA TYR A 585 21.76 8.49 -4.44
C TYR A 585 20.64 9.45 -4.85
N ARG A 586 19.38 9.03 -4.73
CA ARG A 586 18.21 9.87 -5.01
C ARG A 586 18.08 11.05 -4.05
N ASP A 587 18.47 10.92 -2.77
CA ASP A 587 18.52 12.07 -1.86
C ASP A 587 19.39 13.21 -2.40
N VAL A 588 20.55 12.82 -2.95
CA VAL A 588 21.51 13.74 -3.56
C VAL A 588 20.96 14.30 -4.88
N LEU A 589 20.48 13.43 -5.78
CA LEU A 589 19.95 13.79 -7.09
C LEU A 589 18.76 14.76 -7.01
N TRP A 590 17.83 14.49 -6.09
CA TRP A 590 16.60 15.24 -5.91
C TRP A 590 16.71 16.39 -4.90
N GLN A 591 17.88 16.51 -4.26
CA GLN A 591 18.15 17.47 -3.20
C GLN A 591 17.07 17.46 -2.11
N THR A 592 16.76 16.26 -1.60
CA THR A 592 15.66 16.04 -0.65
C THR A 592 15.85 16.74 0.69
N GLY A 593 17.08 17.20 0.98
CA GLY A 593 17.48 17.76 2.27
C GLY A 593 17.77 16.70 3.34
N GLN A 594 17.55 15.41 3.05
CA GLN A 594 17.79 14.32 4.00
C GLN A 594 19.28 14.00 4.12
N HIS A 595 19.93 13.77 2.98
CA HIS A 595 21.37 13.50 2.89
C HIS A 595 21.98 14.27 1.71
N SER A 596 22.92 15.18 2.00
CA SER A 596 23.72 15.85 0.96
C SER A 596 25.04 15.14 0.67
N ILE A 597 25.40 14.15 1.50
CA ILE A 597 26.53 13.24 1.31
C ILE A 597 26.21 11.88 1.94
N SER A 598 26.58 10.79 1.27
CA SER A 598 26.52 9.42 1.79
C SER A 598 27.66 8.58 1.21
N MET A 599 28.14 7.59 1.95
CA MET A 599 29.30 6.78 1.55
C MET A 599 29.01 5.29 1.68
N PHE A 600 29.41 4.55 0.64
CA PHE A 600 29.25 3.11 0.52
C PHE A 600 30.56 2.48 0.02
N VAL A 601 30.77 1.22 0.37
CA VAL A 601 31.97 0.47 0.04
C VAL A 601 31.55 -0.73 -0.77
N GLU A 602 32.18 -0.91 -1.94
CA GLU A 602 31.99 -2.10 -2.75
C GLU A 602 32.48 -3.31 -1.98
N SER A 603 31.64 -4.33 -1.96
CA SER A 603 31.97 -5.57 -1.29
C SER A 603 33.21 -6.20 -1.94
N PRO A 604 34.26 -6.53 -1.17
CA PRO A 604 35.48 -7.13 -1.73
C PRO A 604 35.26 -8.55 -2.28
N THR A 605 34.15 -9.18 -1.90
CA THR A 605 33.64 -10.45 -2.44
C THR A 605 32.15 -10.32 -2.59
N LEU A 606 31.56 -10.84 -3.67
CA LEU A 606 30.11 -10.79 -3.86
C LEU A 606 29.35 -11.27 -2.62
N SER A 607 28.40 -10.44 -2.17
CA SER A 607 27.68 -10.64 -0.91
C SER A 607 26.60 -11.71 -1.00
N LEU A 608 26.16 -12.03 -2.22
CA LEU A 608 25.08 -12.98 -2.49
C LEU A 608 25.51 -13.98 -3.57
N GLN A 609 24.83 -15.12 -3.59
CA GLN A 609 25.00 -16.21 -4.53
C GLN A 609 23.62 -16.60 -5.10
N PRO A 610 23.52 -17.07 -6.36
CA PRO A 610 24.61 -17.24 -7.32
C PRO A 610 25.22 -15.90 -7.77
N GLU A 611 26.39 -15.95 -8.39
CA GLU A 611 26.99 -14.74 -8.98
C GLU A 611 26.07 -14.13 -10.04
N PRO A 612 25.99 -12.79 -10.10
CA PRO A 612 25.14 -12.09 -11.05
C PRO A 612 25.61 -12.33 -12.50
N LYS A 613 24.69 -12.41 -13.45
CA LYS A 613 25.05 -12.43 -14.88
C LYS A 613 25.43 -11.01 -15.30
N ALA A 614 26.69 -10.82 -15.73
CA ALA A 614 27.32 -9.52 -15.90
C ALA A 614 26.54 -8.52 -16.78
N ASP A 615 25.84 -9.00 -17.81
CA ASP A 615 25.26 -8.13 -18.84
C ASP A 615 23.95 -7.42 -18.41
N TRP A 616 23.26 -7.91 -17.38
CA TRP A 616 21.88 -7.47 -17.07
C TRP A 616 21.63 -7.10 -15.61
N TYR A 617 22.52 -7.46 -14.69
CA TYR A 617 22.24 -7.30 -13.26
C TYR A 617 22.08 -5.85 -12.81
N LEU A 618 22.83 -4.92 -13.39
CA LEU A 618 22.79 -3.51 -12.98
C LEU A 618 21.54 -2.78 -13.45
N ASN A 619 20.72 -3.35 -14.33
CA ASN A 619 19.53 -2.67 -14.81
C ASN A 619 18.56 -2.38 -13.66
N TRP A 620 18.27 -3.36 -12.81
CA TRP A 620 17.29 -3.24 -11.73
C TRP A 620 17.91 -3.15 -10.34
N THR A 621 19.21 -2.89 -10.22
CA THR A 621 19.86 -2.73 -8.92
C THR A 621 21.07 -1.81 -8.99
N TYR A 622 21.58 -1.42 -7.83
CA TYR A 622 22.91 -0.80 -7.74
C TYR A 622 23.99 -1.87 -7.63
N ALA A 623 25.25 -1.46 -7.86
CA ALA A 623 26.40 -2.29 -7.55
C ALA A 623 26.36 -2.81 -6.11
N ASP A 624 27.07 -3.92 -5.82
CA ASP A 624 27.13 -4.56 -4.51
C ASP A 624 27.92 -3.71 -3.48
N ILE A 625 27.35 -2.56 -3.12
CA ILE A 625 27.95 -1.54 -2.26
C ILE A 625 27.17 -1.43 -0.96
N HIS A 626 27.87 -1.29 0.17
CA HIS A 626 27.28 -1.36 1.50
C HIS A 626 27.76 -0.23 2.42
N PRO A 627 26.93 0.22 3.38
CA PRO A 627 27.34 1.16 4.41
C PRO A 627 28.17 0.45 5.50
N ASN A 628 29.26 -0.23 5.10
CA ASN A 628 30.06 -1.10 5.96
C ASN A 628 31.56 -0.77 5.85
N TRP A 629 32.23 -0.71 7.01
CA TRP A 629 33.70 -0.62 7.11
C TRP A 629 34.31 -1.77 7.92
N THR A 630 33.62 -2.90 7.98
CA THR A 630 34.07 -4.12 8.66
C THR A 630 34.35 -5.20 7.63
N TRP A 631 35.63 -5.41 7.32
CA TRP A 631 36.10 -6.33 6.27
C TRP A 631 37.28 -7.20 6.75
N PRO A 632 37.09 -8.04 7.79
CA PRO A 632 38.16 -8.90 8.30
C PRO A 632 38.81 -9.74 7.20
N GLY A 633 40.14 -9.78 7.17
CA GLY A 633 40.92 -10.51 6.16
C GLY A 633 41.30 -9.68 4.93
N PHE A 634 40.81 -8.44 4.81
CA PHE A 634 41.15 -7.52 3.74
C PHE A 634 42.11 -6.41 4.18
N GLU A 635 42.71 -6.49 5.37
CA GLU A 635 43.63 -5.48 5.88
C GLU A 635 44.79 -5.24 4.90
N GLY A 636 45.05 -3.97 4.60
CA GLY A 636 46.07 -3.57 3.62
C GLY A 636 45.69 -3.78 2.15
N LYS A 637 44.50 -4.32 1.83
CA LYS A 637 43.98 -4.40 0.46
C LYS A 637 43.24 -3.13 0.06
N LYS A 638 43.22 -2.81 -1.23
CA LYS A 638 42.44 -1.68 -1.75
C LYS A 638 40.97 -2.07 -1.89
N LEU A 639 40.08 -1.24 -1.35
CA LEU A 639 38.63 -1.34 -1.48
C LEU A 639 38.10 -0.14 -2.25
N ASN A 640 37.08 -0.35 -3.08
CA ASN A 640 36.43 0.74 -3.79
C ASN A 640 35.38 1.41 -2.89
N VAL A 641 35.47 2.72 -2.77
CA VAL A 641 34.58 3.55 -1.97
C VAL A 641 33.87 4.53 -2.89
N SER A 642 32.53 4.53 -2.82
CA SER A 642 31.67 5.46 -3.54
C SER A 642 31.02 6.44 -2.57
N VAL A 643 31.12 7.73 -2.87
CA VAL A 643 30.50 8.81 -2.10
C VAL A 643 29.51 9.53 -2.99
N PHE A 644 28.22 9.40 -2.71
CA PHE A 644 27.18 10.20 -3.37
C PHE A 644 27.14 11.58 -2.71
N THR A 645 27.21 12.66 -3.48
CA THR A 645 27.24 13.99 -2.89
C THR A 645 26.73 15.11 -3.81
N GLN A 646 26.14 16.13 -3.19
CA GLN A 646 25.81 17.41 -3.83
C GLN A 646 27.02 18.37 -3.87
N HIS A 647 28.09 18.04 -3.15
CA HIS A 647 29.22 18.93 -2.93
C HIS A 647 30.30 18.73 -4.00
N PRO A 648 30.85 19.81 -4.60
CA PRO A 648 31.82 19.71 -5.68
C PRO A 648 33.18 19.17 -5.22
N TYR A 649 33.49 19.18 -3.92
CA TYR A 649 34.75 18.66 -3.40
C TYR A 649 34.52 17.69 -2.24
N VAL A 650 35.15 16.52 -2.33
CA VAL A 650 35.11 15.48 -1.29
C VAL A 650 36.52 15.16 -0.80
N GLU A 651 36.69 15.07 0.51
CA GLU A 651 37.89 14.57 1.18
C GLU A 651 37.55 13.30 1.97
N LEU A 652 38.40 12.26 1.87
CA LEU A 652 38.31 11.07 2.71
C LEU A 652 39.36 11.12 3.82
N VAL A 653 38.91 10.87 5.05
CA VAL A 653 39.74 10.78 6.25
C VAL A 653 39.60 9.38 6.84
N LEU A 654 40.71 8.67 6.97
CA LEU A 654 40.77 7.36 7.63
C LEU A 654 41.60 7.50 8.91
N ASN A 655 41.04 7.14 10.06
CA ASN A 655 41.73 7.16 11.35
C ASN A 655 42.46 8.50 11.62
N ASN A 656 41.74 9.60 11.41
CA ASN A 656 42.21 10.99 11.55
C ASN A 656 43.26 11.47 10.53
N GLN A 657 43.53 10.71 9.47
CA GLN A 657 44.44 11.11 8.39
C GLN A 657 43.69 11.31 7.08
N VAL A 658 43.94 12.43 6.39
CA VAL A 658 43.44 12.63 5.03
C VAL A 658 44.16 11.67 4.10
N ILE A 659 43.40 10.83 3.40
CA ILE A 659 43.95 9.77 2.54
C ILE A 659 43.67 9.99 1.05
N ALA A 660 42.62 10.75 0.71
CA ALA A 660 42.27 11.05 -0.68
C ALA A 660 41.34 12.27 -0.77
N SER A 661 41.31 12.90 -1.93
CA SER A 661 40.35 13.97 -2.25
C SER A 661 39.98 13.96 -3.73
N LYS A 662 38.76 14.38 -4.08
CA LYS A 662 38.29 14.49 -5.46
C LYS A 662 37.43 15.73 -5.65
N TYR A 663 37.62 16.42 -6.78
CA TYR A 663 36.70 17.44 -7.28
C TYR A 663 35.76 16.79 -8.31
N LEU A 664 34.46 16.98 -8.18
CA LEU A 664 33.45 16.39 -9.06
C LEU A 664 33.11 17.33 -10.23
N THR A 665 32.85 16.71 -11.38
CA THR A 665 32.31 17.32 -12.60
C THR A 665 30.97 16.66 -12.97
N GLU A 666 30.29 17.16 -14.00
CA GLU A 666 29.05 16.53 -14.48
C GLU A 666 29.25 15.07 -14.93
N HIS A 667 30.45 14.74 -15.44
CA HIS A 667 30.81 13.37 -15.82
C HIS A 667 30.80 12.39 -14.64
N ASP A 668 30.96 12.89 -13.41
CA ASP A 668 30.96 12.05 -12.22
C ASP A 668 29.54 11.71 -11.75
N GLN A 669 28.50 12.33 -12.32
CA GLN A 669 27.09 12.10 -11.99
C GLN A 669 26.89 12.01 -10.47
N LEU A 670 27.32 13.05 -9.75
CA LEU A 670 27.16 13.19 -8.30
C LEU A 670 27.84 12.09 -7.45
N THR A 671 28.79 11.34 -8.02
CA THR A 671 29.47 10.23 -7.33
C THR A 671 31.00 10.38 -7.35
N ALA A 672 31.61 10.60 -6.19
CA ALA A 672 33.06 10.49 -6.04
C ALA A 672 33.47 9.03 -5.77
N LYS A 673 34.40 8.50 -6.56
CA LYS A 673 34.93 7.14 -6.41
C LYS A 673 36.39 7.18 -5.97
N PHE A 674 36.75 6.36 -5.00
CA PHE A 674 38.08 6.26 -4.42
C PHE A 674 38.52 4.80 -4.29
N ALA A 675 39.83 4.54 -4.36
CA ALA A 675 40.43 3.26 -3.97
C ALA A 675 41.18 3.45 -2.65
N VAL A 676 40.67 2.86 -1.56
CA VAL A 676 41.16 3.07 -0.20
C VAL A 676 41.80 1.80 0.34
N THR A 677 43.03 1.90 0.87
CA THR A 677 43.66 0.78 1.58
C THR A 677 42.93 0.52 2.89
N TYR A 678 42.32 -0.65 3.04
CA TYR A 678 41.51 -1.00 4.20
C TYR A 678 42.34 -1.10 5.48
N GLN A 679 41.88 -0.37 6.49
CA GLN A 679 42.30 -0.52 7.88
C GLN A 679 41.06 -0.39 8.76
N PRO A 680 40.88 -1.27 9.77
CA PRO A 680 39.82 -1.11 10.75
C PRO A 680 39.88 0.26 11.43
N GLY A 681 38.72 0.80 11.79
CA GLY A 681 38.58 2.07 12.48
C GLY A 681 37.47 2.92 11.87
N GLN A 682 37.76 4.20 11.63
CA GLN A 682 36.76 5.16 11.17
C GLN A 682 37.13 5.78 9.82
N LEU A 683 36.26 5.61 8.84
CA LEU A 683 36.34 6.28 7.53
C LEU A 683 35.29 7.39 7.47
N VAL A 684 35.73 8.62 7.23
CA VAL A 684 34.89 9.81 7.16
C VAL A 684 35.00 10.44 5.76
N ALA A 685 33.87 10.61 5.08
CA ALA A 685 33.77 11.46 3.90
C ALA A 685 33.34 12.87 4.33
N LYS A 686 34.05 13.88 3.84
CA LYS A 686 33.77 15.30 4.08
C LYS A 686 33.46 15.99 2.76
N GLY A 687 32.28 16.59 2.65
CA GLY A 687 31.84 17.36 1.49
C GLY A 687 32.02 18.86 1.71
N TYR A 688 32.58 19.55 0.73
CA TYR A 688 32.88 20.98 0.78
C TYR A 688 32.28 21.71 -0.42
N ASP A 689 31.93 22.97 -0.21
CA ASP A 689 31.55 23.87 -1.29
C ASP A 689 32.76 24.30 -2.15
N LYS A 690 32.48 25.13 -3.17
CA LYS A 690 33.48 25.69 -4.09
C LYS A 690 34.57 26.52 -3.39
N ASP A 691 34.26 27.08 -2.22
CA ASP A 691 35.16 27.92 -1.41
C ASP A 691 35.90 27.09 -0.34
N LYS A 692 35.84 25.75 -0.44
CA LYS A 692 36.46 24.78 0.48
C LYS A 692 35.96 24.90 1.92
N LYS A 693 34.74 25.38 2.14
CA LYS A 693 34.09 25.33 3.46
C LYS A 693 33.34 24.01 3.62
N LEU A 694 33.54 23.37 4.77
CA LEU A 694 32.91 22.09 5.10
C LEU A 694 31.38 22.26 5.20
N GLN A 695 30.65 21.44 4.45
CA GLN A 695 29.18 21.48 4.39
C GLN A 695 28.54 20.26 5.04
N ALA A 696 29.12 19.08 4.88
CA ALA A 696 28.56 17.85 5.44
C ALA A 696 29.62 16.74 5.63
N THR A 697 29.30 15.78 6.50
CA THR A 697 30.15 14.60 6.75
C THR A 697 29.34 13.32 6.79
N TRP A 698 29.93 12.21 6.33
CA TRP A 698 29.39 10.87 6.52
C TRP A 698 30.47 9.94 7.07
N THR A 699 30.11 9.13 8.07
CA THR A 699 31.06 8.28 8.79
C THR A 699 30.66 6.82 8.71
N LEU A 700 31.60 5.96 8.37
CA LEU A 700 31.53 4.51 8.53
C LEU A 700 32.54 4.08 9.60
N THR A 701 32.10 3.23 10.53
CA THR A 701 32.93 2.73 11.64
C THR A 701 32.97 1.21 11.60
N SER A 702 34.16 0.62 11.77
CA SER A 702 34.31 -0.82 11.91
C SER A 702 33.68 -1.31 13.21
N SER A 703 32.94 -2.41 13.16
CA SER A 703 32.34 -3.08 14.31
C SER A 703 33.08 -4.36 14.66
N GLU A 704 33.17 -4.68 15.95
CA GLU A 704 33.62 -6.00 16.38
C GLU A 704 32.52 -7.07 16.22
N LYS A 705 32.79 -8.30 16.67
CA LYS A 705 31.77 -9.36 16.74
C LYS A 705 30.60 -8.92 17.64
N PRO A 706 29.37 -9.35 17.33
CA PRO A 706 28.19 -8.94 18.08
C PRO A 706 28.25 -9.44 19.53
N GLN A 707 27.84 -8.58 20.46
CA GLN A 707 27.79 -8.86 21.91
C GLN A 707 26.45 -8.44 22.53
N GLN A 708 25.70 -7.58 21.86
CA GLN A 708 24.46 -6.99 22.36
C GLN A 708 23.37 -7.02 21.28
N ILE A 709 22.12 -6.83 21.73
CA ILE A 709 20.93 -6.77 20.87
C ILE A 709 20.18 -5.49 21.22
N ALA A 710 19.89 -4.65 20.23
CA ALA A 710 18.97 -3.53 20.36
C ALA A 710 17.57 -3.93 19.90
N ILE A 711 16.56 -3.53 20.66
CA ILE A 711 15.13 -3.66 20.35
C ILE A 711 14.55 -2.25 20.29
N SER A 712 13.92 -1.87 19.18
CA SER A 712 13.45 -0.49 19.00
C SER A 712 12.07 -0.46 18.34
N PRO A 713 10.97 -0.69 19.09
CA PRO A 713 9.62 -0.60 18.54
C PRO A 713 9.36 0.75 17.89
N GLU A 714 8.67 0.72 16.77
CA GLU A 714 8.22 1.94 16.13
C GLU A 714 7.20 2.65 17.04
N PRO A 715 7.21 4.00 17.11
CA PRO A 715 6.62 4.80 18.20
C PRO A 715 5.08 4.79 18.28
N LYS A 716 4.40 3.89 17.57
CA LYS A 716 2.94 3.76 17.61
C LYS A 716 2.53 2.92 18.81
N ALA A 717 1.66 3.50 19.63
CA ALA A 717 1.07 2.78 20.73
C ALA A 717 0.11 1.70 20.21
N LEU A 718 0.27 0.49 20.71
CA LEU A 718 -0.51 -0.68 20.30
C LEU A 718 -1.89 -0.64 20.98
N LYS A 719 -2.97 -0.63 20.22
CA LYS A 719 -4.33 -0.75 20.77
C LYS A 719 -4.63 -2.18 21.19
N ALA A 720 -5.28 -2.36 22.34
CA ALA A 720 -5.67 -3.67 22.85
C ALA A 720 -6.98 -4.21 22.23
N ASP A 721 -7.06 -4.32 20.90
CA ASP A 721 -8.29 -4.69 20.16
C ASP A 721 -8.26 -6.08 19.49
N GLY A 722 -7.11 -6.77 19.50
CA GLY A 722 -6.94 -8.08 18.82
C GLY A 722 -6.67 -7.98 17.32
N TYR A 723 -6.50 -6.76 16.79
CA TYR A 723 -6.37 -6.47 15.38
C TYR A 723 -5.13 -5.61 15.09
N ASP A 724 -4.84 -4.63 15.95
CA ASP A 724 -3.73 -3.70 15.81
C ASP A 724 -2.37 -4.41 15.87
N ILE A 725 -1.40 -3.86 15.15
CA ILE A 725 -0.05 -4.41 15.02
C ILE A 725 1.01 -3.35 15.30
N SER A 726 2.20 -3.79 15.71
CA SER A 726 3.38 -2.94 15.86
C SER A 726 4.64 -3.60 15.32
N TYR A 727 5.50 -2.81 14.70
CA TYR A 727 6.78 -3.23 14.15
C TYR A 727 7.89 -3.02 15.16
N VAL A 728 8.74 -4.03 15.34
CA VAL A 728 9.82 -4.05 16.31
C VAL A 728 11.13 -4.42 15.61
N PRO A 729 11.85 -3.43 15.07
CA PRO A 729 13.24 -3.57 14.63
C PRO A 729 14.14 -4.17 15.71
N ILE A 730 15.00 -5.09 15.29
CA ILE A 730 16.03 -5.75 16.11
C ILE A 730 17.37 -5.63 15.38
N GLN A 731 18.41 -5.19 16.09
CA GLN A 731 19.75 -4.96 15.53
C GLN A 731 20.84 -5.58 16.42
N LEU A 732 21.77 -6.31 15.83
CA LEU A 732 23.00 -6.74 16.48
C LEU A 732 23.95 -5.56 16.66
N LEU A 733 24.50 -5.44 17.86
CA LEU A 733 25.53 -4.45 18.21
C LEU A 733 26.78 -5.13 18.76
N ASP A 734 27.94 -4.52 18.54
CA ASP A 734 29.18 -4.91 19.22
C ASP A 734 29.20 -4.44 20.70
N GLN A 735 30.32 -4.67 21.40
CA GLN A 735 30.44 -4.26 22.81
C GLN A 735 30.36 -2.75 23.01
N SER A 736 30.79 -1.97 22.02
CA SER A 736 30.82 -0.50 22.04
C SER A 736 29.51 0.13 21.57
N GLY A 737 28.53 -0.69 21.17
CA GLY A 737 27.23 -0.24 20.68
C GLY A 737 27.19 0.07 19.18
N ASN A 738 28.23 -0.27 18.41
CA ASN A 738 28.21 -0.07 16.96
C ASN A 738 27.32 -1.13 16.28
N PRO A 739 26.50 -0.76 15.29
CA PRO A 739 25.76 -1.72 14.49
C PRO A 739 26.67 -2.70 13.76
N VAL A 740 26.38 -4.00 13.91
CA VAL A 740 27.10 -5.06 13.19
C VAL A 740 26.41 -5.30 11.84
N TYR A 741 27.12 -5.00 10.75
CA TYR A 741 26.60 -5.16 9.38
C TYR A 741 27.25 -6.32 8.62
N PHE A 742 28.45 -6.74 9.02
CA PHE A 742 29.22 -7.77 8.31
C PHE A 742 28.49 -9.12 8.36
N TRP A 743 28.06 -9.63 7.20
CA TRP A 743 27.13 -10.76 7.11
C TRP A 743 27.70 -12.07 7.65
N GLN A 744 29.03 -12.24 7.74
CA GLN A 744 29.60 -13.43 8.38
C GLN A 744 29.35 -13.46 9.89
N TYR A 745 28.96 -12.34 10.49
CA TYR A 745 28.55 -12.25 11.89
C TYR A 745 27.04 -12.44 12.09
N ASP A 746 26.27 -12.65 11.01
CA ASP A 746 24.86 -12.99 11.13
C ASP A 746 24.67 -14.30 11.88
N GLN A 747 23.66 -14.32 12.75
CA GLN A 747 23.35 -15.47 13.60
C GLN A 747 21.85 -15.58 13.86
N THR A 748 21.40 -16.76 14.29
CA THR A 748 20.00 -17.00 14.66
C THR A 748 19.67 -16.36 16.00
N LEU A 749 18.60 -15.56 16.01
CA LEU A 749 18.00 -15.02 17.23
C LEU A 749 16.67 -15.71 17.51
N THR A 750 16.33 -15.82 18.80
CA THR A 750 15.00 -16.25 19.26
C THR A 750 14.26 -15.06 19.87
N VAL A 751 13.04 -14.79 19.40
CA VAL A 751 12.18 -13.69 19.85
C VAL A 751 10.95 -14.26 20.58
N SER A 752 10.76 -13.91 21.84
CA SER A 752 9.57 -14.28 22.62
C SER A 752 8.73 -13.03 22.89
N VAL A 753 7.42 -13.12 22.65
CA VAL A 753 6.44 -12.06 22.95
C VAL A 753 5.35 -12.65 23.83
N THR A 754 5.13 -12.04 25.00
CA THR A 754 4.14 -12.50 25.99
C THR A 754 3.36 -11.32 26.59
N GLY A 755 2.20 -11.59 27.19
CA GLY A 755 1.35 -10.57 27.83
C GLY A 755 0.31 -10.01 26.86
N GLY A 756 0.23 -8.68 26.71
CA GLY A 756 -0.80 -7.98 25.90
C GLY A 756 -0.70 -8.13 24.37
N ALA A 757 0.23 -8.95 23.88
CA ALA A 757 0.43 -9.19 22.46
C ALA A 757 1.04 -10.57 22.22
N LYS A 758 1.04 -10.97 20.94
CA LYS A 758 1.71 -12.18 20.42
C LYS A 758 2.62 -11.81 19.25
N LEU A 759 3.63 -12.64 18.99
CA LEU A 759 4.44 -12.54 17.76
C LEU A 759 3.56 -12.93 16.57
N LEU A 760 3.40 -12.03 15.61
CA LEU A 760 2.63 -12.26 14.38
C LEU A 760 3.55 -12.71 13.24
N ALA A 761 4.73 -12.10 13.14
CA ALA A 761 5.72 -12.47 12.13
C ALA A 761 7.16 -12.07 12.54
N LEU A 762 8.16 -12.76 11.99
CA LEU A 762 9.59 -12.46 12.14
C LEU A 762 10.30 -12.58 10.79
N GLY A 763 10.96 -11.52 10.33
CA GLY A 763 11.61 -11.45 9.01
C GLY A 763 13.01 -10.83 9.04
N ASN A 764 13.76 -11.00 7.95
CA ASN A 764 15.04 -10.35 7.66
C ASN A 764 14.99 -9.78 6.23
N ALA A 765 16.08 -9.26 5.66
CA ALA A 765 16.08 -8.78 4.27
C ALA A 765 16.94 -9.67 3.34
N ASP A 766 17.20 -10.92 3.70
CA ASP A 766 17.96 -11.83 2.82
C ASP A 766 17.05 -12.27 1.67
N PRO A 767 17.37 -11.94 0.40
CA PRO A 767 16.53 -12.30 -0.74
C PRO A 767 16.48 -13.79 -1.03
N ARG A 768 17.30 -14.60 -0.33
CA ARG A 768 17.43 -16.06 -0.48
C ARG A 768 16.81 -16.82 0.68
N SER A 769 16.20 -16.12 1.64
CA SER A 769 15.71 -16.75 2.85
C SER A 769 14.39 -17.46 2.59
N ASN A 770 14.41 -18.78 2.67
CA ASN A 770 13.21 -19.60 2.75
C ASN A 770 12.71 -19.83 4.20
N GLU A 771 13.34 -19.22 5.22
CA GLU A 771 12.93 -19.39 6.62
C GLU A 771 11.48 -18.92 6.86
N SER A 772 10.77 -19.62 7.75
CA SER A 772 9.43 -19.26 8.20
C SER A 772 9.33 -17.82 8.70
N PHE A 773 8.23 -17.14 8.34
CA PHE A 773 7.84 -15.89 8.97
C PHE A 773 7.06 -16.09 10.28
N LYS A 774 6.54 -17.30 10.55
CA LYS A 774 5.67 -17.59 11.71
C LYS A 774 6.40 -18.19 12.90
N GLN A 775 7.61 -18.71 12.69
CA GLN A 775 8.45 -19.21 13.77
C GLN A 775 9.08 -18.06 14.58
N ASN A 776 9.46 -18.37 15.82
CA ASN A 776 10.06 -17.42 16.75
C ASN A 776 11.60 -17.37 16.68
N LYS A 777 12.20 -18.09 15.73
CA LYS A 777 13.64 -18.16 15.50
C LYS A 777 13.93 -17.82 14.05
N ARG A 778 14.90 -16.93 13.82
CA ARG A 778 15.34 -16.57 12.47
C ARG A 778 16.77 -16.07 12.45
N ARG A 779 17.51 -16.34 11.37
CA ARG A 779 18.84 -15.76 11.15
C ARG A 779 18.76 -14.28 10.84
N THR A 780 19.61 -13.45 11.46
CA THR A 780 19.77 -12.06 11.05
C THR A 780 20.28 -11.97 9.62
N PHE A 781 19.98 -10.87 8.93
CA PHE A 781 20.65 -10.49 7.70
C PHE A 781 21.27 -9.11 7.89
N ARG A 782 22.60 -9.03 7.79
CA ARG A 782 23.38 -7.81 8.06
C ARG A 782 23.08 -7.25 9.44
N GLY A 783 22.98 -8.16 10.41
CA GLY A 783 22.69 -7.91 11.82
C GLY A 783 21.25 -7.53 12.14
N LYS A 784 20.33 -7.58 11.17
CA LYS A 784 18.95 -7.11 11.35
C LYS A 784 17.91 -8.23 11.35
N LEU A 785 16.89 -8.04 12.19
CA LEU A 785 15.58 -8.69 12.11
C LEU A 785 14.48 -7.64 12.27
N LEU A 786 13.27 -7.98 11.84
CA LEU A 786 12.06 -7.23 12.09
C LEU A 786 11.00 -8.18 12.63
N ALA A 787 10.51 -7.92 13.85
CA ALA A 787 9.34 -8.59 14.38
C ALA A 787 8.09 -7.74 14.14
N VAL A 788 6.97 -8.37 13.85
CA VAL A 788 5.64 -7.75 13.94
C VAL A 788 4.89 -8.44 15.06
N ILE A 789 4.31 -7.66 15.95
CA ILE A 789 3.47 -8.17 17.04
C ILE A 789 2.03 -7.73 16.83
N GLN A 790 1.08 -8.54 17.28
CA GLN A 790 -0.35 -8.25 17.23
C GLN A 790 -0.92 -8.23 18.65
N SER A 791 -1.79 -7.26 18.94
CA SER A 791 -2.50 -7.23 20.21
C SER A 791 -3.41 -8.45 20.40
N ASN A 792 -3.74 -8.80 21.64
CA ASN A 792 -4.58 -9.97 21.96
C ASN A 792 -5.78 -9.62 22.86
N GLN A 793 -6.33 -8.41 22.73
CA GLN A 793 -7.44 -7.88 23.54
C GLN A 793 -7.16 -7.75 25.04
N SER A 794 -5.92 -7.96 25.48
CA SER A 794 -5.50 -7.75 26.86
C SER A 794 -4.79 -6.42 27.04
N SER A 795 -5.11 -5.71 28.12
CA SER A 795 -4.41 -4.51 28.57
C SER A 795 -3.12 -4.81 29.37
N SER A 796 -2.74 -6.08 29.49
CA SER A 796 -1.51 -6.49 30.15
C SER A 796 -0.28 -5.92 29.45
N ALA A 797 0.83 -5.74 30.18
CA ALA A 797 2.10 -5.33 29.59
C ALA A 797 2.52 -6.28 28.44
N VAL A 798 2.96 -5.72 27.33
CA VAL A 798 3.65 -6.42 26.25
C VAL A 798 5.09 -6.62 26.67
N ASN A 799 5.56 -7.86 26.68
CA ASN A 799 6.94 -8.21 27.03
C ASN A 799 7.62 -8.87 25.84
N ILE A 800 8.72 -8.29 25.39
CA ILE A 800 9.53 -8.77 24.28
C ILE A 800 10.88 -9.19 24.85
N ARG A 801 11.32 -10.41 24.54
CA ARG A 801 12.65 -10.92 24.91
C ARG A 801 13.33 -11.46 23.67
N VAL A 802 14.56 -11.03 23.41
CA VAL A 802 15.39 -11.50 22.29
C VAL A 802 16.68 -12.11 22.82
N THR A 803 17.04 -13.27 22.30
CA THR A 803 18.26 -14.03 22.69
C THR A 803 19.00 -14.54 21.47
N GLY A 804 20.33 -14.67 21.58
CA GLY A 804 21.21 -15.23 20.56
C GLY A 804 22.46 -15.83 21.19
N GLN A 805 23.23 -16.61 20.43
CA GLN A 805 24.38 -17.33 20.98
C GLN A 805 25.50 -16.36 21.36
N GLY A 806 25.92 -16.38 22.63
CA GLY A 806 26.98 -15.49 23.13
C GLY A 806 26.58 -14.02 23.26
N LEU A 807 25.30 -13.68 23.07
CA LEU A 807 24.79 -12.32 23.20
C LEU A 807 24.13 -12.11 24.57
N LYS A 808 24.25 -10.90 25.12
CA LYS A 808 23.43 -10.51 26.28
C LYS A 808 21.94 -10.47 25.85
N PRO A 809 21.03 -11.16 26.56
CA PRO A 809 19.60 -11.09 26.28
C PRO A 809 19.09 -9.65 26.35
N ALA A 810 18.27 -9.25 25.37
CA ALA A 810 17.58 -7.96 25.39
C ALA A 810 16.11 -8.16 25.77
N THR A 811 15.58 -7.26 26.58
CA THR A 811 14.18 -7.27 27.00
C THR A 811 13.57 -5.88 26.90
N LEU A 812 12.30 -5.82 26.52
CA LEU A 812 11.52 -4.59 26.50
C LEU A 812 10.10 -4.87 26.99
N SER A 813 9.59 -3.98 27.85
CA SER A 813 8.22 -4.05 28.37
C SER A 813 7.53 -2.70 28.24
N TYR A 814 6.30 -2.69 27.71
CA TYR A 814 5.45 -1.49 27.61
C TYR A 814 3.97 -1.87 27.63
N TYR A 815 3.09 -0.91 27.91
CA TYR A 815 1.65 -1.16 27.98
C TYR A 815 0.97 -0.82 26.65
N PRO A 816 0.02 -1.66 26.18
CA PRO A 816 -0.95 -1.27 25.17
C PRO A 816 -1.77 -0.05 25.63
N ILE A 817 -2.29 0.73 24.70
CA ILE A 817 -3.29 1.76 25.02
C ILE A 817 -4.67 1.11 25.04
N THR A 818 -5.42 1.42 26.10
CA THR A 818 -6.87 1.20 26.18
C THR A 818 -7.57 2.46 25.68
N GLU A 819 -8.51 2.31 24.75
CA GLU A 819 -9.39 3.43 24.31
C GLU A 819 -10.26 3.97 25.45
#